data_AF-A0A3P7KV74-F1
#
_entry.id   AF-A0A3P7KV74-F1
#
_cell.length_a   1.000
_cell.length_b   1.000
_cell.length_c   1.000
_cell.angle_alpha   90.00
_cell.angle_beta   90.00
_cell.angle_gamma   90.00
#
_symmetry.space_group_name_H-M   'P 1'
#
loop_
_entity.id
_entity.type
_entity.pdbx_description
1 polymer ?
#
loop_
_entity_poly.entity_id
_entity_poly.type
_entity_poly.pdbx_seq_one_letter_code
_entity_poly.pdbx_strand_id
1 'polypeptide(L)'
;MTLLTVINITNCFCISLQHVYGDSFSVSGVIASFQQTLWTVIPISSGVVRQKSLRMFLVYLHRPIYMAFGGDVIRLFHGDECLTIETADSVESGAGQTLSSGNGGPGGNSVTQQLQNDATKQFFFICSVRYHQSVMYQLGSVSGHARSLWQIEHTKTKWCAGFFSWDCAVRLRHVTTGRYLGIIPQSGGASSGHIDVFLLSAIEANNDSCVFYIKQTKDDKKKVEDREQEGMGDPDVRLGETLIYLQHASTGWWLSYDSYETKKRGVGKVEEKKAVLLAEGHMDDVFSLVRAQEEESTSAAAIRRSTAVLTAFNRALDGYANASASANSVPNATAASYGGSPPAGVMNGGQSPPQLNMEEVNQCLEDLIEFFAQPDLAEEHEVRQAKLAALSNRQDLFQEEGMIGLALETIDKFTGTFRTRREFAQAVGEEKGSQFGELGNYLYLLLAALIRGNHENCAQFAAPARLNWLFNRLELQQSFAEGVLDALHCVLTDSDEALNVITPHHIHTLIGLLDKQGRDPRVLEVLRSICTGRQGGAVRLNQDLIYDCLLPDRDLLLQTKLVSQSGSMRANLFVGTKEGGAMYTKWYFEVFVDALETVSHQPATIRVGWCNTDGYLPHPVGGPGWGGISLGDDFYSFGFDGRYLWTGGKRKLAVYPTPEEAKDPNYAKAVVEGPHLKHGDVIGCLLDLTGPVIQFNLNGSLVKGYFQDFNTTGLFYPCVSMTARASARLALGGTHGRLRHGPPAGYAPIIDAIQPNQRLRLEPVFSFGRLDKAIYAGPSASPMPSQDVYVPQPINTSNLSVS
;
A
#
# COMPACT_ATOMS: atom_id res chain seq x y z
N MET A 1 2.18 -4.20 -35.56
CA MET A 1 1.01 -5.03 -35.88
C MET A 1 -0.22 -4.19 -35.60
N THR A 2 -0.71 -3.48 -36.62
CA THR A 2 -1.82 -2.53 -36.48
C THR A 2 -2.97 -3.11 -37.29
N LEU A 3 -4.09 -3.39 -36.63
CA LEU A 3 -5.28 -3.96 -37.25
C LEU A 3 -5.76 -3.05 -38.38
N LEU A 4 -5.48 -3.46 -39.61
CA LEU A 4 -6.03 -2.89 -40.83
C LEU A 4 -7.48 -3.38 -40.97
N THR A 5 -8.45 -2.57 -40.55
CA THR A 5 -9.83 -2.77 -40.99
C THR A 5 -9.99 -2.14 -42.37
N VAL A 6 -9.53 -2.86 -43.39
CA VAL A 6 -9.88 -2.59 -44.80
C VAL A 6 -11.32 -3.02 -44.99
N ILE A 7 -12.26 -2.08 -44.93
CA ILE A 7 -13.63 -2.33 -45.40
C ILE A 7 -13.61 -2.15 -46.91
N ASN A 8 -13.38 -3.25 -47.62
CA ASN A 8 -13.51 -3.33 -49.07
C ASN A 8 -15.00 -3.43 -49.41
N ILE A 9 -15.53 -2.42 -50.11
CA ILE A 9 -16.93 -2.29 -50.48
C ILE A 9 -17.20 -3.23 -51.66
N THR A 10 -17.58 -4.48 -51.39
CA THR A 10 -18.39 -5.30 -52.30
C THR A 10 -18.92 -6.51 -51.54
N ASN A 11 -20.24 -6.70 -51.61
CA ASN A 11 -21.07 -7.80 -51.09
C ASN A 11 -21.56 -7.67 -49.64
N CYS A 12 -22.90 -7.70 -49.52
CA CYS A 12 -23.69 -7.82 -48.30
C CYS A 12 -23.10 -8.85 -47.34
N PHE A 13 -22.52 -8.37 -46.23
CA PHE A 13 -22.30 -9.21 -45.06
C PHE A 13 -23.48 -9.02 -44.10
N CYS A 14 -24.21 -10.10 -43.84
CA CYS A 14 -25.05 -10.22 -42.66
C CYS A 14 -24.20 -9.93 -41.42
N ILE A 15 -24.35 -8.74 -40.85
CA ILE A 15 -23.87 -8.45 -39.50
C ILE A 15 -24.70 -9.34 -38.58
N SER A 16 -24.07 -10.41 -38.10
CA SER A 16 -24.66 -11.35 -37.17
C SER A 16 -25.11 -10.64 -35.90
N LEU A 17 -26.43 -10.56 -35.71
CA LEU A 17 -27.09 -10.68 -34.41
C LEU A 17 -26.69 -9.65 -33.32
N GLN A 18 -26.66 -8.36 -33.64
CA GLN A 18 -26.71 -7.30 -32.62
C GLN A 18 -28.10 -6.68 -32.58
N HIS A 19 -28.76 -6.78 -31.43
CA HIS A 19 -30.12 -6.35 -31.19
C HIS A 19 -30.17 -5.19 -30.20
N VAL A 20 -30.94 -4.16 -30.53
CA VAL A 20 -31.32 -3.09 -29.60
C VAL A 20 -32.64 -3.48 -28.96
N TYR A 21 -32.62 -3.69 -27.65
CA TYR A 21 -33.80 -4.03 -26.89
C TYR A 21 -34.21 -2.90 -25.96
N GLY A 22 -35.51 -2.63 -25.88
CA GLY A 22 -36.12 -1.77 -24.88
C GLY A 22 -37.00 -2.63 -23.98
N ASP A 23 -36.50 -2.98 -22.80
CA ASP A 23 -37.37 -3.50 -21.75
C ASP A 23 -38.07 -2.34 -21.04
N SER A 24 -39.14 -2.67 -20.32
CA SER A 24 -40.05 -1.79 -19.58
C SER A 24 -39.40 -0.91 -18.50
N PHE A 25 -38.07 -0.92 -18.38
CA PHE A 25 -37.25 -0.17 -17.43
C PHE A 25 -36.18 0.67 -18.17
N SER A 26 -36.64 1.79 -18.71
CA SER A 26 -35.92 3.07 -18.95
C SER A 26 -34.52 3.17 -19.60
N VAL A 27 -33.83 2.11 -20.05
CA VAL A 27 -32.52 2.25 -20.73
C VAL A 27 -32.41 1.33 -21.96
N SER A 28 -32.11 1.90 -23.13
CA SER A 28 -31.82 1.14 -24.34
C SER A 28 -30.40 0.56 -24.28
N GLY A 29 -30.28 -0.77 -24.38
CA GLY A 29 -29.00 -1.49 -24.43
C GLY A 29 -28.74 -2.11 -25.81
N VAL A 30 -27.46 -2.32 -26.14
CA VAL A 30 -27.04 -3.08 -27.33
C VAL A 30 -26.53 -4.44 -26.86
N ILE A 31 -27.19 -5.52 -27.27
CA ILE A 31 -26.81 -6.89 -26.92
C ILE A 31 -26.62 -7.73 -28.18
N ALA A 32 -25.79 -8.76 -28.11
CA ALA A 32 -25.78 -9.78 -29.15
C ALA A 32 -26.98 -10.72 -28.94
N SER A 33 -27.97 -10.70 -29.84
CA SER A 33 -29.17 -11.51 -29.72
C SER A 33 -29.67 -11.97 -31.09
N PHE A 34 -30.45 -13.05 -31.10
CA PHE A 34 -31.02 -13.64 -32.33
C PHE A 34 -32.02 -12.73 -33.06
N GLN A 35 -32.40 -11.59 -32.48
CA GLN A 35 -33.32 -10.64 -33.11
C GLN A 35 -32.57 -9.74 -34.11
N GLN A 36 -33.17 -9.57 -35.29
CA GLN A 36 -32.58 -8.76 -36.34
C GLN A 36 -32.85 -7.26 -36.10
N THR A 37 -31.80 -6.45 -36.12
CA THR A 37 -31.88 -4.99 -36.11
C THR A 37 -31.16 -4.44 -37.34
N LEU A 38 -31.76 -3.44 -38.01
CA LEU A 38 -31.18 -2.79 -39.17
C LEU A 38 -30.16 -1.74 -38.74
N TRP A 39 -28.94 -1.83 -39.29
CA TRP A 39 -27.86 -0.89 -39.03
C TRP A 39 -27.61 -0.02 -40.28
N THR A 40 -27.67 1.30 -40.12
CA THR A 40 -27.38 2.26 -41.19
C THR A 40 -25.94 2.75 -41.08
N VAL A 41 -25.15 2.58 -42.15
CA VAL A 41 -23.77 3.07 -42.20
C VAL A 41 -23.76 4.48 -42.80
N ILE A 42 -23.14 5.42 -42.08
CA ILE A 42 -23.00 6.82 -42.49
C ILE A 42 -21.51 7.15 -42.66
N PRO A 43 -21.08 7.73 -43.80
CA PRO A 43 -19.68 8.11 -43.98
C PRO A 43 -19.31 9.28 -43.05
N ILE A 44 -18.25 9.11 -42.24
CA ILE A 44 -17.76 10.12 -41.29
C ILE A 44 -16.54 10.87 -41.85
N SER A 45 -15.60 10.16 -42.49
CA SER A 45 -14.39 10.73 -43.09
C SER A 45 -13.82 9.79 -44.16
N SER A 46 -12.87 10.27 -44.96
CA SER A 46 -12.12 9.48 -45.94
C SER A 46 -10.65 9.33 -45.53
N GLY A 47 -10.21 8.09 -45.28
CA GLY A 47 -8.85 7.79 -44.85
C GLY A 47 -7.76 8.16 -45.87
N VAL A 48 -8.07 8.00 -47.17
CA VAL A 48 -7.15 8.37 -48.27
C VAL A 48 -6.89 9.88 -48.30
N VAL A 49 -7.93 10.68 -48.03
CA VAL A 49 -7.85 12.15 -48.01
C VAL A 49 -7.06 12.61 -46.78
N ARG A 50 -7.39 12.09 -45.57
CA ARG A 50 -6.65 12.41 -44.35
C ARG A 50 -5.16 12.06 -44.45
N GLN A 51 -4.80 10.89 -44.96
CA GLN A 51 -3.39 10.49 -45.12
C GLN A 51 -2.62 11.36 -46.12
N LYS A 52 -3.24 11.76 -47.23
CA LYS A 52 -2.62 12.64 -48.22
C LYS A 52 -2.39 14.04 -47.67
N SER A 53 -3.36 14.59 -46.96
CA SER A 53 -3.26 15.93 -46.35
C SER A 53 -2.27 16.00 -45.20
N LEU A 54 -2.11 14.91 -44.42
CA LEU A 54 -1.06 14.82 -43.39
C LEU A 54 0.37 14.68 -43.97
N ARG A 55 0.50 14.23 -45.22
CA ARG A 55 1.79 14.03 -45.91
C ARG A 55 2.09 15.10 -46.96
N MET A 56 1.29 16.17 -47.04
CA MET A 56 1.46 17.20 -48.06
C MET A 56 2.69 18.06 -47.73
N PHE A 57 3.85 17.63 -48.23
CA PHE A 57 5.08 18.39 -48.24
C PHE A 57 5.06 19.31 -49.46
N LEU A 58 4.87 20.62 -49.27
CA LEU A 58 5.17 21.59 -50.32
C LEU A 58 6.69 21.64 -50.46
N VAL A 59 7.20 21.09 -51.56
CA VAL A 59 8.64 20.99 -51.91
C VAL A 59 9.36 22.36 -51.81
N TYR A 60 8.64 23.47 -51.85
CA TYR A 60 9.17 24.83 -51.81
C TYR A 60 9.20 25.51 -50.43
N LEU A 61 8.55 24.95 -49.38
CA LEU A 61 8.40 25.63 -48.07
C LEU A 61 9.04 24.91 -46.88
N HIS A 62 9.56 23.68 -47.05
CA HIS A 62 10.24 22.90 -46.00
C HIS A 62 9.47 22.83 -44.65
N ARG A 63 8.14 22.95 -44.66
CA ARG A 63 7.27 22.81 -43.48
C ARG A 63 6.05 21.94 -43.81
N PRO A 64 5.66 21.00 -42.92
CA PRO A 64 4.43 20.25 -43.08
C PRO A 64 3.23 21.18 -42.87
N ILE A 65 2.28 21.17 -43.81
CA ILE A 65 1.05 21.95 -43.70
C ILE A 65 -0.06 21.02 -43.21
N TYR A 66 -0.61 21.32 -42.04
CA TYR A 66 -1.70 20.53 -41.46
C TYR A 66 -3.05 21.23 -41.69
N MET A 67 -4.00 20.55 -42.30
CA MET A 67 -5.38 21.03 -42.44
C MET A 67 -6.17 20.74 -41.16
N ALA A 68 -7.11 21.61 -40.80
CA ALA A 68 -8.04 21.36 -39.71
C ALA A 68 -9.19 20.45 -40.17
N PHE A 69 -9.49 19.41 -39.38
CA PHE A 69 -10.62 18.52 -39.63
C PHE A 69 -11.66 18.58 -38.52
N GLY A 70 -12.91 18.26 -38.87
CA GLY A 70 -13.96 17.99 -37.91
C GLY A 70 -13.56 16.92 -36.90
N GLY A 71 -13.80 17.23 -35.63
CA GLY A 71 -13.47 16.38 -34.48
C GLY A 71 -12.04 16.51 -33.98
N ASP A 72 -11.17 17.30 -34.63
CA ASP A 72 -9.82 17.56 -34.13
C ASP A 72 -9.87 18.35 -32.81
N VAL A 73 -8.96 18.02 -31.90
CA VAL A 73 -8.72 18.78 -30.68
C VAL A 73 -7.66 19.85 -30.96
N ILE A 74 -7.99 21.10 -30.66
CA ILE A 74 -7.24 22.29 -31.01
C ILE A 74 -7.12 23.23 -29.81
N ARG A 75 -6.14 24.13 -29.90
CA ARG A 75 -6.02 25.34 -29.11
C ARG A 75 -6.32 26.54 -29.99
N LEU A 76 -7.05 27.49 -29.43
CA LEU A 76 -7.44 28.74 -30.08
C LEU A 76 -6.57 29.86 -29.51
N PHE A 77 -5.70 30.42 -30.35
CA PHE A 77 -4.81 31.52 -29.97
C PHE A 77 -5.29 32.84 -30.56
N HIS A 78 -5.40 33.85 -29.72
CA HIS A 78 -5.69 35.24 -30.06
C HIS A 78 -4.42 36.06 -29.77
N GLY A 79 -3.64 36.35 -30.80
CA GLY A 79 -2.27 36.84 -30.61
C GLY A 79 -1.42 35.86 -29.80
N ASP A 80 -0.88 36.31 -28.67
CA ASP A 80 -0.10 35.48 -27.73
C ASP A 80 -0.97 34.83 -26.63
N GLU A 81 -2.26 35.16 -26.57
CA GLU A 81 -3.20 34.67 -25.56
C GLU A 81 -3.94 33.42 -26.05
N CYS A 82 -4.30 32.52 -25.13
CA CYS A 82 -5.05 31.31 -25.45
C CYS A 82 -6.46 31.35 -24.83
N LEU A 83 -7.46 30.91 -25.59
CA LEU A 83 -8.82 30.76 -25.11
C LEU A 83 -8.91 29.58 -24.12
N THR A 84 -9.28 29.89 -22.88
CA THR A 84 -9.30 28.93 -21.76
C THR A 84 -10.53 29.16 -20.90
N ILE A 85 -10.78 28.27 -19.96
CA ILE A 85 -11.75 28.46 -18.87
C ILE A 85 -11.07 28.98 -17.60
N GLU A 86 -11.86 29.63 -16.73
CA GLU A 86 -11.42 30.03 -15.39
C GLU A 86 -10.94 28.83 -14.57
N THR A 87 -9.86 29.03 -13.80
CA THR A 87 -9.36 28.05 -12.84
C THR A 87 -10.35 27.84 -11.70
N ALA A 88 -10.30 26.68 -11.07
CA ALA A 88 -11.08 26.41 -9.86
C ALA A 88 -10.79 27.44 -8.74
N ASP A 89 -9.61 28.08 -8.68
CA ASP A 89 -9.25 29.00 -7.60
C ASP A 89 -9.79 30.45 -7.77
N SER A 90 -10.19 30.88 -8.97
CA SER A 90 -10.52 32.29 -9.26
C SER A 90 -11.95 32.72 -8.88
N VAL A 91 -12.84 31.78 -8.54
CA VAL A 91 -14.27 32.04 -8.27
C VAL A 91 -14.52 32.72 -6.90
N GLU A 92 -13.51 32.81 -6.02
CA GLU A 92 -13.61 33.49 -4.71
C GLU A 92 -13.94 34.99 -4.82
N SER A 93 -13.63 35.65 -5.96
CA SER A 93 -13.71 37.11 -6.07
C SER A 93 -15.08 37.68 -6.48
N GLY A 94 -16.03 36.83 -6.92
CA GLY A 94 -17.31 37.27 -7.49
C GLY A 94 -18.56 37.05 -6.63
N ALA A 95 -18.51 36.13 -5.66
CA ALA A 95 -19.66 35.74 -4.84
C ALA A 95 -19.65 36.47 -3.48
N GLY A 96 -19.68 37.80 -3.49
CA GLY A 96 -19.49 38.61 -2.28
C GLY A 96 -20.38 39.84 -2.17
N GLN A 97 -21.59 39.87 -2.75
CA GLN A 97 -22.57 40.92 -2.46
C GLN A 97 -24.01 40.38 -2.42
N THR A 98 -24.38 39.79 -1.29
CA THR A 98 -25.78 39.81 -0.82
C THR A 98 -25.80 40.26 0.62
N LEU A 99 -26.43 41.42 0.84
CA LEU A 99 -26.67 42.05 2.11
C LEU A 99 -27.41 41.12 3.08
N SER A 100 -26.87 40.91 4.28
CA SER A 100 -27.68 40.59 5.46
C SER A 100 -27.10 41.20 6.72
N SER A 101 -27.94 42.04 7.32
CA SER A 101 -27.80 42.78 8.57
C SER A 101 -27.41 41.89 9.78
N GLY A 102 -26.76 42.51 10.76
CA GLY A 102 -26.06 41.87 11.85
C GLY A 102 -26.89 41.12 12.88
N ASN A 103 -26.22 40.22 13.60
CA ASN A 103 -26.23 40.21 15.05
C ASN A 103 -24.97 39.51 15.59
N GLY A 104 -24.26 40.18 16.49
CA GLY A 104 -23.00 39.71 17.06
C GLY A 104 -23.20 38.84 18.30
N GLY A 105 -22.36 37.82 18.44
CA GLY A 105 -22.12 37.04 19.64
C GLY A 105 -20.74 36.37 19.56
N PRO A 106 -19.90 36.42 20.61
CA PRO A 106 -18.50 35.98 20.51
C PRO A 106 -18.35 34.50 20.93
N GLY A 107 -17.62 33.71 20.14
CA GLY A 107 -17.25 32.36 20.57
C GLY A 107 -16.44 31.55 19.56
N GLY A 108 -15.16 31.32 19.86
CA GLY A 108 -14.50 30.01 19.72
C GLY A 108 -13.94 29.58 18.36
N ASN A 109 -12.63 29.76 18.21
CA ASN A 109 -11.65 28.99 17.40
C ASN A 109 -12.17 27.85 16.50
N SER A 110 -12.15 28.07 15.18
CA SER A 110 -12.12 27.02 14.15
C SER A 110 -11.54 27.54 12.82
N VAL A 111 -10.31 28.08 12.84
CA VAL A 111 -9.66 28.66 11.64
C VAL A 111 -8.93 27.62 10.77
N THR A 112 -8.80 26.37 11.22
CA THR A 112 -7.96 25.36 10.54
C THR A 112 -8.70 24.35 9.64
N GLN A 113 -10.03 24.46 9.50
CA GLN A 113 -10.83 23.58 8.61
C GLN A 113 -11.42 24.28 7.37
N GLN A 114 -11.22 25.59 7.22
CA GLN A 114 -11.81 26.36 6.11
C GLN A 114 -10.98 26.30 4.83
N LEU A 115 -9.65 26.35 4.91
CA LEU A 115 -8.77 26.47 3.74
C LEU A 115 -8.77 25.25 2.80
N GLN A 116 -9.19 24.07 3.25
CA GLN A 116 -9.23 22.83 2.45
C GLN A 116 -10.63 22.52 1.89
N ASN A 117 -11.65 23.21 2.41
CA ASN A 117 -13.03 23.10 1.95
C ASN A 117 -13.35 24.05 0.79
N ASP A 118 -12.59 25.13 0.60
CA ASP A 118 -12.94 26.19 -0.35
C ASP A 118 -12.61 25.83 -1.81
N ALA A 119 -11.42 25.29 -2.12
CA ALA A 119 -11.10 24.81 -3.48
C ALA A 119 -12.01 23.65 -3.95
N THR A 120 -12.42 22.79 -3.01
CA THR A 120 -13.17 21.55 -3.26
C THR A 120 -14.67 21.79 -3.41
N LYS A 121 -15.24 22.73 -2.64
CA LYS A 121 -16.60 23.26 -2.89
C LYS A 121 -16.69 23.92 -4.27
N GLN A 122 -15.61 24.56 -4.73
CA GLN A 122 -15.52 25.16 -6.06
C GLN A 122 -15.60 24.12 -7.18
N PHE A 123 -14.89 22.99 -7.05
CA PHE A 123 -14.94 21.89 -8.03
C PHE A 123 -16.34 21.26 -8.16
N PHE A 124 -17.03 21.08 -7.02
CA PHE A 124 -18.43 20.62 -6.99
C PHE A 124 -19.39 21.61 -7.65
N PHE A 125 -19.12 22.92 -7.51
CA PHE A 125 -19.88 23.99 -8.17
C PHE A 125 -19.66 23.95 -9.68
N ILE A 126 -18.43 23.78 -10.16
CA ILE A 126 -18.08 23.66 -11.59
C ILE A 126 -18.74 22.45 -12.25
N CYS A 127 -18.87 21.33 -11.53
CA CYS A 127 -19.59 20.13 -11.99
C CYS A 127 -21.12 20.15 -11.77
N SER A 128 -21.67 21.26 -11.27
CA SER A 128 -23.13 21.43 -11.17
C SER A 128 -23.72 21.71 -12.54
N VAL A 129 -24.86 21.08 -12.85
CA VAL A 129 -25.62 21.28 -14.10
C VAL A 129 -26.01 22.75 -14.28
N ARG A 130 -26.10 23.54 -13.19
CA ARG A 130 -26.55 24.94 -13.20
C ARG A 130 -25.45 25.99 -13.10
N TYR A 131 -24.18 25.59 -13.02
CA TYR A 131 -23.08 26.56 -13.00
C TYR A 131 -22.62 26.86 -14.41
N HIS A 132 -22.64 28.14 -14.78
CA HIS A 132 -22.17 28.62 -16.07
C HIS A 132 -20.76 29.17 -15.90
N GLN A 133 -19.76 28.40 -16.35
CA GLN A 133 -18.37 28.80 -16.25
C GLN A 133 -18.04 29.80 -17.36
N SER A 134 -17.44 30.94 -16.98
CA SER A 134 -16.96 31.96 -17.91
C SER A 134 -15.78 31.47 -18.73
N VAL A 135 -15.66 31.99 -19.94
CA VAL A 135 -14.54 31.73 -20.84
C VAL A 135 -13.63 32.96 -20.88
N MET A 136 -12.32 32.74 -20.84
CA MET A 136 -11.30 33.77 -20.65
C MET A 136 -10.20 33.66 -21.70
N TYR A 137 -9.47 34.74 -21.92
CA TYR A 137 -8.19 34.73 -22.61
C TYR A 137 -7.08 34.86 -21.58
N GLN A 138 -6.11 33.94 -21.60
CA GLN A 138 -4.98 33.96 -20.68
C GLN A 138 -3.65 33.83 -21.42
N LEU A 139 -2.68 34.62 -20.99
CA LEU A 139 -1.31 34.60 -21.47
C LEU A 139 -0.49 33.54 -20.71
N GLY A 140 0.52 32.94 -21.37
CA GLY A 140 1.58 32.18 -20.72
C GLY A 140 1.38 30.67 -20.72
N SER A 141 1.66 30.03 -19.57
CA SER A 141 1.77 28.58 -19.44
C SER A 141 0.47 27.82 -19.72
N VAL A 142 -0.69 28.49 -19.68
CA VAL A 142 -2.03 27.95 -20.03
C VAL A 142 -2.06 27.17 -21.33
N SER A 143 -1.26 27.60 -22.31
CA SER A 143 -1.12 26.90 -23.59
C SER A 143 -0.62 25.46 -23.46
N GLY A 144 0.03 25.09 -22.36
CA GLY A 144 0.40 23.70 -22.02
C GLY A 144 -0.65 22.95 -21.18
N HIS A 145 -1.75 23.58 -20.76
CA HIS A 145 -2.73 22.98 -19.84
C HIS A 145 -3.91 22.36 -20.59
N ALA A 146 -4.60 21.40 -19.96
CA ALA A 146 -5.75 20.71 -20.53
C ALA A 146 -6.98 21.62 -20.71
N ARG A 147 -7.21 22.60 -19.80
CA ARG A 147 -8.25 23.64 -19.89
C ARG A 147 -8.22 24.57 -21.10
N SER A 148 -7.16 24.52 -21.91
CA SER A 148 -7.06 25.26 -23.18
C SER A 148 -7.54 24.45 -24.39
N LEU A 149 -7.93 23.19 -24.19
CA LEU A 149 -8.24 22.25 -25.27
C LEU A 149 -9.72 22.30 -25.66
N TRP A 150 -9.96 22.54 -26.95
CA TRP A 150 -11.28 22.58 -27.56
C TRP A 150 -11.37 21.57 -28.68
N GLN A 151 -12.47 20.83 -28.74
CA GLN A 151 -12.82 20.00 -29.88
C GLN A 151 -13.76 20.78 -30.80
N ILE A 152 -13.34 20.94 -32.07
CA ILE A 152 -14.13 21.62 -33.09
C ILE A 152 -14.97 20.60 -33.86
N GLU A 153 -16.30 20.71 -33.76
CA GLU A 153 -17.24 19.75 -34.33
C GLU A 153 -18.08 20.38 -35.45
N HIS A 154 -18.29 19.68 -36.55
CA HIS A 154 -19.31 20.07 -37.53
C HIS A 154 -20.72 19.88 -36.97
N THR A 155 -21.68 20.70 -37.42
CA THR A 155 -23.11 20.46 -37.17
C THR A 155 -23.68 19.34 -38.06
N LYS A 156 -23.00 19.00 -39.16
CA LYS A 156 -23.38 17.94 -40.10
C LYS A 156 -23.19 16.55 -39.46
N THR A 157 -24.05 15.59 -39.83
CA THR A 157 -23.95 14.19 -39.39
C THR A 157 -23.15 13.34 -40.38
N LYS A 158 -23.36 13.52 -41.68
CA LYS A 158 -22.52 12.95 -42.74
C LYS A 158 -21.26 13.80 -42.91
N TRP A 159 -20.12 13.15 -43.14
CA TRP A 159 -18.83 13.81 -43.36
C TRP A 159 -18.41 14.77 -42.24
N CYS A 160 -18.85 14.50 -41.00
CA CYS A 160 -18.63 15.37 -39.85
C CYS A 160 -17.16 15.48 -39.42
N ALA A 161 -16.27 14.64 -39.97
CA ALA A 161 -14.83 14.72 -39.82
C ALA A 161 -14.12 15.09 -41.15
N GLY A 162 -14.82 15.90 -41.96
CA GLY A 162 -14.32 16.55 -43.17
C GLY A 162 -13.47 17.79 -42.89
N PHE A 163 -13.10 18.53 -43.94
CA PHE A 163 -12.44 19.82 -43.87
C PHE A 163 -13.43 20.93 -43.50
N PHE A 164 -12.90 22.00 -42.90
CA PHE A 164 -13.65 23.24 -42.71
C PHE A 164 -13.48 24.16 -43.92
N SER A 165 -14.62 24.48 -44.53
CA SER A 165 -14.75 25.57 -45.52
C SER A 165 -15.16 26.87 -44.83
N TRP A 166 -15.02 27.99 -45.53
CA TRP A 166 -15.63 29.25 -45.10
C TRP A 166 -17.16 29.13 -44.99
N ASP A 167 -17.75 29.88 -44.07
CA ASP A 167 -19.17 29.85 -43.74
C ASP A 167 -19.68 28.51 -43.18
N CYS A 168 -18.76 27.61 -42.79
CA CYS A 168 -19.16 26.35 -42.19
C CYS A 168 -19.65 26.55 -40.74
N ALA A 169 -20.82 25.99 -40.44
CA ALA A 169 -21.38 25.90 -39.09
C ALA A 169 -20.63 24.87 -38.23
N VAL A 170 -20.12 25.32 -37.08
CA VAL A 170 -19.36 24.51 -36.13
C VAL A 170 -19.84 24.71 -34.70
N ARG A 171 -19.55 23.73 -33.85
CA ARG A 171 -19.68 23.79 -32.40
C ARG A 171 -18.31 23.62 -31.77
N LEU A 172 -18.03 24.39 -30.72
CA LEU A 172 -16.81 24.27 -29.94
C LEU A 172 -17.14 23.58 -28.62
N ARG A 173 -16.52 22.43 -28.39
CA ARG A 173 -16.70 21.64 -27.18
C ARG A 173 -15.43 21.68 -26.35
N HIS A 174 -15.54 22.08 -25.09
CA HIS A 174 -14.41 22.02 -24.17
C HIS A 174 -14.12 20.57 -23.78
N VAL A 175 -12.86 20.12 -23.91
CA VAL A 175 -12.54 18.69 -23.84
C VAL A 175 -12.64 18.14 -22.42
N THR A 176 -12.08 18.82 -21.41
CA THR A 176 -12.04 18.29 -20.03
C THR A 176 -13.40 18.36 -19.33
N THR A 177 -14.22 19.37 -19.61
CA THR A 177 -15.57 19.50 -19.02
C THR A 177 -16.66 18.83 -19.87
N GLY A 178 -16.42 18.64 -21.17
CA GLY A 178 -17.37 18.08 -22.12
C GLY A 178 -18.55 18.99 -22.48
N ARG A 179 -18.49 20.27 -22.09
CA ARG A 179 -19.51 21.31 -22.30
C ARG A 179 -19.25 22.08 -23.59
N TYR A 180 -20.29 22.75 -24.11
CA TYR A 180 -20.18 23.53 -25.36
C TYR A 180 -20.05 25.02 -25.08
N LEU A 181 -19.24 25.70 -25.89
CA LEU A 181 -19.22 27.15 -25.94
C LEU A 181 -20.57 27.65 -26.46
N GLY A 182 -21.21 28.57 -25.74
CA GLY A 182 -22.45 29.16 -26.20
C GLY A 182 -22.93 30.33 -25.37
N ILE A 183 -24.11 30.82 -25.72
CA ILE A 183 -24.78 31.93 -25.03
C ILE A 183 -26.05 31.45 -24.36
N ILE A 184 -26.38 32.04 -23.21
CA ILE A 184 -27.66 31.81 -22.55
C ILE A 184 -28.65 32.84 -23.09
N PRO A 185 -29.76 32.43 -23.73
CA PRO A 185 -30.72 33.36 -24.34
C PRO A 185 -31.34 34.39 -23.36
N GLN A 186 -31.17 34.21 -22.05
CA GLN A 186 -31.73 35.03 -20.99
C GLN A 186 -30.73 35.98 -20.31
N SER A 187 -29.42 35.91 -20.58
CA SER A 187 -28.39 36.66 -19.82
C SER A 187 -27.84 37.93 -20.47
N GLY A 188 -28.39 38.39 -21.61
CA GLY A 188 -27.83 39.54 -22.32
C GLY A 188 -28.82 40.24 -23.24
N GLY A 189 -29.86 40.84 -22.67
CA GLY A 189 -30.78 41.68 -23.42
C GLY A 189 -30.18 43.06 -23.68
N ALA A 190 -29.65 43.29 -24.89
CA ALA A 190 -29.55 44.57 -25.63
C ALA A 190 -29.03 45.86 -24.94
N SER A 191 -28.71 45.87 -23.65
CA SER A 191 -28.44 47.09 -22.85
C SER A 191 -26.98 47.29 -22.46
N SER A 192 -26.14 46.24 -22.49
CA SER A 192 -24.71 46.27 -22.12
C SER A 192 -23.73 46.35 -23.30
N GLY A 193 -24.21 46.29 -24.55
CA GLY A 193 -23.36 46.32 -25.76
C GLY A 193 -22.58 45.03 -26.05
N HIS A 194 -22.59 44.05 -25.14
CA HIS A 194 -21.95 42.75 -25.30
C HIS A 194 -22.84 41.62 -24.74
N ILE A 195 -22.66 40.39 -25.24
CA ILE A 195 -23.32 39.18 -24.72
C ILE A 195 -22.25 38.29 -24.09
N ASP A 196 -22.45 37.90 -22.84
CA ASP A 196 -21.54 36.98 -22.17
C ASP A 196 -21.56 35.57 -22.78
N VAL A 197 -20.38 34.96 -22.86
CA VAL A 197 -20.20 33.59 -23.35
C VAL A 197 -19.87 32.66 -22.18
N PHE A 198 -20.52 31.49 -22.18
CA PHE A 198 -20.39 30.49 -21.12
C PHE A 198 -20.23 29.07 -21.67
N LEU A 199 -19.81 28.16 -20.79
CA LEU A 199 -19.90 26.73 -21.04
C LEU A 199 -21.29 26.16 -20.70
N LEU A 200 -22.01 25.72 -21.72
CA LEU A 200 -23.34 25.11 -21.64
C LEU A 200 -23.26 23.58 -21.56
N SER A 201 -24.11 22.98 -20.73
CA SER A 201 -24.22 21.52 -20.66
C SER A 201 -24.78 20.94 -21.98
N ALA A 202 -24.59 19.64 -22.20
CA ALA A 202 -25.13 18.97 -23.39
C ALA A 202 -26.68 19.00 -23.48
N ILE A 203 -27.36 19.24 -22.36
CA ILE A 203 -28.83 19.34 -22.28
C ILE A 203 -29.30 20.76 -22.67
N GLU A 204 -28.51 21.78 -22.34
CA GLU A 204 -28.81 23.18 -22.64
C GLU A 204 -28.31 23.61 -24.04
N ALA A 205 -27.32 22.90 -24.58
CA ALA A 205 -26.74 23.17 -25.88
C ALA A 205 -27.74 22.90 -27.01
N ASN A 206 -28.16 23.96 -27.70
CA ASN A 206 -29.01 23.89 -28.88
C ASN A 206 -28.33 24.59 -30.08
N ASN A 207 -28.92 24.48 -31.27
CA ASN A 207 -28.33 25.07 -32.47
C ASN A 207 -28.35 26.61 -32.44
N ASP A 208 -29.28 27.22 -31.71
CA ASP A 208 -29.40 28.68 -31.65
C ASP A 208 -28.42 29.31 -30.65
N SER A 209 -27.88 28.53 -29.70
CA SER A 209 -27.01 29.00 -28.63
C SER A 209 -25.53 28.66 -28.81
N CYS A 210 -25.19 27.56 -29.51
CA CYS A 210 -23.83 27.01 -29.54
C CYS A 210 -23.19 26.96 -30.94
N VAL A 211 -23.87 27.45 -31.98
CA VAL A 211 -23.38 27.34 -33.37
C VAL A 211 -22.66 28.62 -33.79
N PHE A 212 -21.45 28.43 -34.32
CA PHE A 212 -20.60 29.49 -34.85
C PHE A 212 -20.27 29.22 -36.31
N TYR A 213 -20.15 30.27 -37.11
CA TYR A 213 -19.62 30.22 -38.47
C TYR A 213 -18.14 30.57 -38.47
N ILE A 214 -17.35 29.80 -39.20
CA ILE A 214 -15.95 30.13 -39.51
C ILE A 214 -15.95 31.14 -40.66
N LYS A 215 -15.39 32.33 -40.42
CA LYS A 215 -15.34 33.43 -41.38
C LYS A 215 -13.91 33.83 -41.68
N GLN A 216 -13.64 34.20 -42.94
CA GLN A 216 -12.33 34.72 -43.35
C GLN A 216 -12.18 36.21 -43.05
N THR A 217 -13.26 36.97 -43.19
CA THR A 217 -13.30 38.43 -42.98
C THR A 217 -14.60 38.81 -42.29
N LYS A 218 -14.64 40.02 -41.70
CA LYS A 218 -15.85 40.61 -41.11
C LYS A 218 -16.82 41.25 -42.12
N ASP A 219 -16.52 41.15 -43.42
CA ASP A 219 -17.36 41.72 -44.49
C ASP A 219 -18.51 40.78 -44.86
N ASP A 220 -19.75 41.25 -44.71
CA ASP A 220 -20.96 40.56 -45.19
C ASP A 220 -21.11 40.68 -46.71
N LYS A 221 -20.28 39.95 -47.48
CA LYS A 221 -20.54 39.76 -48.92
C LYS A 221 -21.43 38.54 -49.12
N LYS A 222 -22.64 38.79 -49.65
CA LYS A 222 -23.68 37.86 -50.15
C LYS A 222 -23.61 36.42 -49.64
N LYS A 223 -24.63 36.03 -48.87
CA LYS A 223 -25.01 34.63 -48.58
C LYS A 223 -24.77 33.75 -49.82
N VAL A 224 -23.75 32.92 -49.76
CA VAL A 224 -23.57 31.81 -50.70
C VAL A 224 -24.74 30.85 -50.45
N GLU A 225 -25.40 30.39 -51.51
CA GLU A 225 -26.47 29.39 -51.39
C GLU A 225 -25.91 28.13 -50.70
N ASP A 226 -26.63 27.64 -49.68
CA ASP A 226 -26.36 26.35 -49.02
C ASP A 226 -26.50 25.21 -50.05
N ARG A 227 -25.42 24.92 -50.77
CA ARG A 227 -25.27 23.63 -51.45
C ARG A 227 -24.72 22.67 -50.42
N GLU A 228 -25.52 21.67 -50.06
CA GLU A 228 -25.03 20.51 -49.31
C GLU A 228 -23.93 19.83 -50.14
N GLN A 229 -22.68 20.16 -49.86
CA GLN A 229 -21.52 19.58 -50.53
C GLN A 229 -21.33 18.16 -50.01
N GLU A 230 -21.64 17.17 -50.86
CA GLU A 230 -21.44 15.76 -50.55
C GLU A 230 -19.95 15.41 -50.72
N GLY A 231 -19.28 15.07 -49.62
CA GLY A 231 -17.85 14.74 -49.61
C GLY A 231 -17.11 15.39 -48.44
N MET A 232 -15.77 15.35 -48.48
CA MET A 232 -14.91 15.90 -47.41
C MET A 232 -14.93 17.42 -47.30
N GLY A 233 -15.54 18.16 -48.24
CA GLY A 233 -15.49 19.63 -48.29
C GLY A 233 -14.14 20.17 -48.79
N ASP A 234 -14.04 21.50 -48.84
CA ASP A 234 -12.83 22.22 -49.29
C ASP A 234 -11.87 22.53 -48.12
N PRO A 235 -10.55 22.39 -48.31
CA PRO A 235 -9.55 22.52 -47.23
C PRO A 235 -9.09 23.97 -47.02
N ASP A 236 -10.01 24.84 -46.58
CA ASP A 236 -9.73 26.28 -46.44
C ASP A 236 -8.97 26.64 -45.15
N VAL A 237 -9.20 25.90 -44.07
CA VAL A 237 -8.60 26.17 -42.75
C VAL A 237 -7.33 25.35 -42.53
N ARG A 238 -6.18 26.05 -42.46
CA ARG A 238 -4.86 25.49 -42.16
C ARG A 238 -4.45 25.80 -40.73
N LEU A 239 -4.00 24.79 -40.00
CA LEU A 239 -3.55 24.90 -38.63
C LEU A 239 -2.24 25.70 -38.58
N GLY A 240 -2.19 26.73 -37.72
CA GLY A 240 -1.05 27.60 -37.48
C GLY A 240 -0.78 28.65 -38.55
N GLU A 241 -1.49 28.63 -39.68
CA GLU A 241 -1.30 29.58 -40.79
C GLU A 241 -2.55 30.41 -41.08
N THR A 242 -3.73 29.78 -41.12
CA THR A 242 -4.98 30.48 -41.42
C THR A 242 -5.49 31.17 -40.17
N LEU A 243 -5.76 32.46 -40.28
CA LEU A 243 -6.49 33.25 -39.28
C LEU A 243 -7.98 33.19 -39.59
N ILE A 244 -8.79 32.92 -38.56
CA ILE A 244 -10.25 32.84 -38.68
C ILE A 244 -10.94 33.83 -37.74
N TYR A 245 -12.15 34.22 -38.10
CA TYR A 245 -13.11 34.85 -37.20
C TYR A 245 -14.23 33.87 -36.88
N LEU A 246 -14.78 33.97 -35.66
CA LEU A 246 -15.92 33.19 -35.22
C LEU A 246 -17.12 34.11 -35.06
N GLN A 247 -18.18 33.85 -35.82
CA GLN A 247 -19.44 34.59 -35.76
C GLN A 247 -20.56 33.70 -35.25
N HIS A 248 -21.30 34.13 -34.25
CA HIS A 248 -22.43 33.36 -33.72
C HIS A 248 -23.58 33.32 -34.73
N ALA A 249 -24.11 32.13 -35.01
CA ALA A 249 -24.99 31.90 -36.15
C ALA A 249 -26.38 32.56 -36.04
N SER A 250 -26.98 32.58 -34.85
CA SER A 250 -28.33 33.12 -34.66
C SER A 250 -28.34 34.64 -34.43
N THR A 251 -27.33 35.18 -33.75
CA THR A 251 -27.23 36.63 -33.45
C THR A 251 -26.46 37.41 -34.50
N GLY A 252 -25.53 36.77 -35.22
CA GLY A 252 -24.61 37.42 -36.15
C GLY A 252 -23.47 38.19 -35.46
N TRP A 253 -23.31 38.06 -34.14
CA TRP A 253 -22.29 38.79 -33.37
C TRP A 253 -20.95 38.06 -33.40
N TRP A 254 -19.86 38.81 -33.29
CA TRP A 254 -18.49 38.30 -33.37
C TRP A 254 -17.99 37.89 -31.98
N LEU A 255 -17.33 36.72 -31.89
CA LEU A 255 -16.61 36.34 -30.68
C LEU A 255 -15.39 37.26 -30.52
N SER A 256 -15.36 37.97 -29.40
CA SER A 256 -14.36 38.98 -29.06
C SER A 256 -14.04 38.89 -27.57
N TYR A 257 -13.46 39.95 -27.01
CA TYR A 257 -13.05 40.04 -25.62
C TYR A 257 -13.51 41.34 -24.96
N ASP A 258 -13.71 41.29 -23.65
CA ASP A 258 -13.92 42.44 -22.77
C ASP A 258 -12.78 42.47 -21.74
N SER A 259 -12.00 43.55 -21.72
CA SER A 259 -10.84 43.75 -20.83
C SER A 259 -11.28 44.48 -19.56
N TYR A 260 -10.91 43.94 -18.39
CA TYR A 260 -11.09 44.63 -17.11
C TYR A 260 -9.87 44.44 -16.19
N GLU A 261 -9.64 45.39 -15.26
CA GLU A 261 -8.59 45.28 -14.26
C GLU A 261 -9.08 44.58 -12.99
N THR A 262 -8.44 43.47 -12.61
CA THR A 262 -8.64 42.80 -11.32
C THR A 262 -7.39 42.91 -10.45
N LYS A 263 -7.58 43.03 -9.13
CA LYS A 263 -6.47 42.98 -8.16
C LYS A 263 -6.26 41.54 -7.72
N LYS A 264 -5.18 40.91 -8.19
CA LYS A 264 -4.76 39.57 -7.75
C LYS A 264 -3.80 39.65 -6.56
N ARG A 265 -4.05 38.80 -5.56
CA ARG A 265 -3.24 38.73 -4.33
C ARG A 265 -1.80 38.34 -4.68
N GLY A 266 -0.84 39.18 -4.29
CA GLY A 266 0.59 38.93 -4.53
C GLY A 266 1.14 39.42 -5.89
N VAL A 267 0.29 39.69 -6.88
CA VAL A 267 0.70 40.11 -8.23
C VAL A 267 0.36 41.58 -8.52
N GLY A 268 -0.66 42.14 -7.84
CA GLY A 268 -1.09 43.52 -8.03
C GLY A 268 -2.30 43.64 -8.96
N LYS A 269 -2.43 44.76 -9.68
CA LYS A 269 -3.47 44.94 -10.70
C LYS A 269 -3.06 44.19 -11.97
N VAL A 270 -3.91 43.27 -12.42
CA VAL A 270 -3.71 42.45 -13.62
C VAL A 270 -4.89 42.73 -14.55
N GLU A 271 -4.59 42.96 -15.82
CA GLU A 271 -5.61 43.03 -16.86
C GLU A 271 -6.05 41.62 -17.22
N GLU A 272 -7.36 41.36 -17.12
CA GLU A 272 -7.98 40.11 -17.51
C GLU A 272 -8.94 40.36 -18.67
N LYS A 273 -8.98 39.40 -19.60
CA LYS A 273 -9.84 39.44 -20.78
C LYS A 273 -10.86 38.31 -20.72
N LYS A 274 -12.13 38.67 -20.68
CA LYS A 274 -13.25 37.71 -20.73
C LYS A 274 -13.77 37.59 -22.16
N ALA A 275 -14.12 36.38 -22.58
CA ALA A 275 -14.73 36.15 -23.89
C ALA A 275 -16.20 36.59 -23.90
N VAL A 276 -16.54 37.43 -24.86
CA VAL A 276 -17.89 37.99 -25.05
C VAL A 276 -18.22 38.01 -26.54
N LEU A 277 -19.51 38.13 -26.88
CA LEU A 277 -19.92 38.48 -28.23
C LEU A 277 -20.13 39.99 -28.35
N LEU A 278 -19.62 40.58 -29.41
CA LEU A 278 -19.80 42.00 -29.77
C LEU A 278 -20.44 42.12 -31.16
N ALA A 279 -21.31 43.11 -31.35
CA ALA A 279 -22.00 43.32 -32.63
C ALA A 279 -21.02 43.65 -33.78
N GLU A 280 -20.00 44.47 -33.52
CA GLU A 280 -18.95 44.82 -34.51
C GLU A 280 -17.64 44.03 -34.25
N GLY A 281 -17.36 43.73 -32.97
CA GLY A 281 -16.10 43.12 -32.52
C GLY A 281 -14.87 44.00 -32.77
N HIS A 282 -13.73 43.64 -32.19
CA HIS A 282 -12.45 44.33 -32.38
C HIS A 282 -11.74 43.91 -33.67
N MET A 283 -10.80 44.73 -34.16
CA MET A 283 -10.10 44.45 -35.43
C MET A 283 -9.16 43.23 -35.35
N ASP A 284 -8.73 42.90 -34.13
CA ASP A 284 -7.76 41.86 -33.79
C ASP A 284 -8.41 40.55 -33.32
N ASP A 285 -9.74 40.38 -33.43
CA ASP A 285 -10.52 39.16 -33.08
C ASP A 285 -10.17 37.89 -33.91
N VAL A 286 -9.00 37.86 -34.53
CA VAL A 286 -8.50 36.72 -35.29
C VAL A 286 -8.05 35.60 -34.36
N PHE A 287 -8.37 34.38 -34.73
CA PHE A 287 -7.91 33.16 -34.08
C PHE A 287 -6.95 32.40 -34.99
N SER A 288 -5.83 31.96 -34.43
CA SER A 288 -5.00 30.91 -35.03
C SER A 288 -5.28 29.58 -34.33
N LEU A 289 -5.41 28.52 -35.13
CA LEU A 289 -5.77 27.18 -34.65
C LEU A 289 -4.50 26.33 -34.60
N VAL A 290 -4.18 25.78 -33.44
CA VAL A 290 -3.05 24.84 -33.30
C VAL A 290 -3.59 23.50 -32.84
N ARG A 291 -3.19 22.43 -33.52
CA ARG A 291 -3.64 21.08 -33.15
C ARG A 291 -2.95 20.62 -31.87
N ALA A 292 -3.72 20.03 -30.96
CA ALA A 292 -3.18 19.39 -29.77
C ALA A 292 -2.41 18.12 -30.12
N GLN A 293 -1.43 17.76 -29.29
CA GLN A 293 -0.75 16.48 -29.45
C GLN A 293 -1.73 15.32 -29.14
N GLU A 294 -1.52 14.17 -29.76
CA GLU A 294 -2.40 13.00 -29.57
C GLU A 294 -2.45 12.56 -28.09
N GLU A 295 -1.32 12.66 -27.40
CA GLU A 295 -1.22 12.36 -25.97
C GLU A 295 -2.02 13.34 -25.10
N GLU A 296 -1.95 14.65 -25.39
CA GLU A 296 -2.72 15.68 -24.68
C GLU A 296 -4.23 15.49 -24.87
N SER A 297 -4.65 15.18 -26.12
CA SER A 297 -6.05 14.92 -26.46
C SER A 297 -6.59 13.69 -25.71
N THR A 298 -5.82 12.60 -25.70
CA THR A 298 -6.20 11.37 -24.99
C THR A 298 -6.26 11.62 -23.47
N SER A 299 -5.28 12.35 -22.93
CA SER A 299 -5.24 12.70 -21.51
C SER A 299 -6.42 13.57 -21.09
N ALA A 300 -6.77 14.59 -21.87
CA ALA A 300 -7.92 15.44 -21.58
C ALA A 300 -9.26 14.69 -21.59
N ALA A 301 -9.41 13.71 -22.48
CA ALA A 301 -10.58 12.83 -22.50
C ALA A 301 -10.60 11.88 -21.27
N ALA A 302 -9.44 11.36 -20.85
CA ALA A 302 -9.30 10.56 -19.65
C ALA A 302 -9.67 11.37 -18.40
N ILE A 303 -9.14 12.60 -18.26
CA ILE A 303 -9.48 13.54 -17.17
C ILE A 303 -10.99 13.72 -17.08
N ARG A 304 -11.66 13.99 -18.20
CA ARG A 304 -13.12 14.17 -18.22
C ARG A 304 -13.85 12.94 -17.66
N ARG A 305 -13.47 11.74 -18.11
CA ARG A 305 -14.12 10.49 -17.69
C ARG A 305 -13.86 10.23 -16.21
N SER A 306 -12.62 10.30 -15.77
CA SER A 306 -12.24 10.04 -14.37
C SER A 306 -12.87 11.04 -13.41
N THR A 307 -12.88 12.34 -13.76
CA THR A 307 -13.50 13.37 -12.93
C THR A 307 -15.01 13.12 -12.78
N ALA A 308 -15.69 12.72 -13.85
CA ALA A 308 -17.12 12.40 -13.80
C ALA A 308 -17.42 11.19 -12.88
N VAL A 309 -16.66 10.09 -13.01
CA VAL A 309 -16.83 8.87 -12.21
C VAL A 309 -16.54 9.14 -10.73
N LEU A 310 -15.39 9.75 -10.42
CA LEU A 310 -15.01 10.05 -9.03
C LEU A 310 -15.95 11.06 -8.36
N THR A 311 -16.41 12.08 -9.10
CA THR A 311 -17.39 13.04 -8.55
C THR A 311 -18.74 12.38 -8.29
N ALA A 312 -19.20 11.49 -9.18
CA ALA A 312 -20.43 10.73 -8.98
C ALA A 312 -20.31 9.79 -7.76
N PHE A 313 -19.15 9.15 -7.60
CA PHE A 313 -18.84 8.32 -6.44
C PHE A 313 -18.82 9.13 -5.14
N ASN A 314 -18.15 10.30 -5.12
CA ASN A 314 -18.14 11.21 -3.96
C ASN A 314 -19.55 11.66 -3.56
N ARG A 315 -20.41 12.00 -4.54
CA ARG A 315 -21.82 12.33 -4.29
C ARG A 315 -22.59 11.17 -3.67
N ALA A 316 -22.34 9.95 -4.12
CA ALA A 316 -22.96 8.78 -3.54
C ALA A 316 -22.48 8.54 -2.10
N LEU A 317 -21.18 8.64 -1.84
CA LEU A 317 -20.60 8.55 -0.50
C LEU A 317 -21.19 9.60 0.46
N ASP A 318 -21.34 10.85 0.03
CA ASP A 318 -21.98 11.90 0.82
C ASP A 318 -23.44 11.53 1.19
N GLY A 319 -24.16 10.88 0.28
CA GLY A 319 -25.50 10.34 0.53
C GLY A 319 -25.51 9.30 1.67
N TYR A 320 -24.54 8.39 1.69
CA TYR A 320 -24.41 7.38 2.74
C TYR A 320 -23.94 7.98 4.08
N ALA A 321 -23.02 8.95 4.06
CA ALA A 321 -22.58 9.66 5.27
C ALA A 321 -23.73 10.44 5.95
N ASN A 322 -24.60 11.07 5.16
CA ASN A 322 -25.76 11.78 5.68
C ASN A 322 -26.86 10.82 6.18
N ALA A 323 -27.02 9.66 5.56
CA ALA A 323 -27.94 8.61 6.01
C ALA A 323 -27.51 8.00 7.36
N SER A 324 -26.20 7.80 7.57
CA SER A 324 -25.70 7.30 8.85
C SER A 324 -25.78 8.33 9.98
N ALA A 325 -25.64 9.63 9.68
CA ALA A 325 -25.81 10.72 10.65
C ALA A 325 -27.28 10.91 11.08
N SER A 326 -28.24 10.78 10.15
CA SER A 326 -29.67 10.90 10.43
C SER A 326 -30.29 9.70 11.16
N ALA A 327 -29.63 8.53 11.13
CA ALA A 327 -30.01 7.38 11.95
C ALA A 327 -29.69 7.56 13.45
N ASN A 328 -28.79 8.49 13.81
CA ASN A 328 -28.38 8.75 15.20
C ASN A 328 -29.12 9.93 15.87
N SER A 329 -30.04 10.60 15.17
CA SER A 329 -30.95 11.57 15.81
C SER A 329 -32.19 10.85 16.35
N VAL A 330 -32.29 10.73 17.67
CA VAL A 330 -33.47 10.19 18.38
C VAL A 330 -34.73 10.96 17.93
N PRO A 331 -35.75 10.29 17.36
CA PRO A 331 -37.05 10.92 17.16
C PRO A 331 -37.68 11.12 18.54
N ASN A 332 -37.88 12.38 18.93
CA ASN A 332 -38.67 12.70 20.12
C ASN A 332 -40.12 12.28 19.85
N ALA A 333 -40.49 11.07 20.30
CA ALA A 333 -41.81 10.50 20.13
C ALA A 333 -42.76 11.05 21.20
N THR A 334 -43.59 12.03 20.85
CA THR A 334 -44.86 12.25 21.54
C THR A 334 -45.97 12.69 20.59
N ALA A 335 -47.05 11.91 20.63
CA ALA A 335 -48.44 12.21 20.27
C ALA A 335 -48.89 12.04 18.81
N ALA A 336 -49.53 10.89 18.60
CA ALA A 336 -50.43 10.58 17.49
C ALA A 336 -51.72 11.44 17.52
N SER A 337 -52.28 11.73 16.34
CA SER A 337 -53.72 11.97 16.19
C SER A 337 -54.19 11.58 14.79
N TYR A 338 -55.37 10.98 14.78
CA TYR A 338 -56.13 10.39 13.69
C TYR A 338 -56.52 11.34 12.55
N GLY A 339 -56.65 10.76 11.35
CA GLY A 339 -57.76 11.05 10.42
C GLY A 339 -57.50 12.11 9.36
N GLY A 340 -57.45 11.68 8.09
CA GLY A 340 -57.60 12.56 6.93
C GLY A 340 -56.74 12.13 5.74
N SER A 341 -57.34 11.48 4.75
CA SER A 341 -56.73 11.27 3.43
C SER A 341 -56.38 12.61 2.79
N PRO A 342 -55.15 12.84 2.28
CA PRO A 342 -54.87 13.99 1.43
C PRO A 342 -55.03 13.62 -0.07
N PRO A 343 -55.35 14.62 -0.91
CA PRO A 343 -55.57 14.44 -2.33
C PRO A 343 -54.24 14.29 -3.10
N ALA A 344 -54.35 13.75 -4.31
CA ALA A 344 -53.28 13.48 -5.25
C ALA A 344 -52.33 14.68 -5.47
N GLY A 345 -51.02 14.39 -5.48
CA GLY A 345 -50.01 15.20 -6.16
C GLY A 345 -48.95 15.88 -5.29
N VAL A 346 -48.07 15.12 -4.62
CA VAL A 346 -46.62 15.40 -4.52
C VAL A 346 -45.92 14.07 -4.20
N MET A 347 -45.14 13.53 -5.14
CA MET A 347 -44.24 12.40 -4.87
C MET A 347 -43.07 12.92 -4.03
N ASN A 348 -43.01 12.55 -2.75
CA ASN A 348 -41.78 12.59 -1.97
C ASN A 348 -41.71 11.28 -1.17
N GLY A 349 -41.39 10.19 -1.89
CA GLY A 349 -41.07 8.90 -1.30
C GLY A 349 -39.62 8.90 -0.82
N GLY A 350 -39.37 8.34 0.36
CA GLY A 350 -38.02 8.19 0.92
C GLY A 350 -37.06 7.60 -0.11
N GLN A 351 -36.09 8.41 -0.54
CA GLN A 351 -35.06 7.96 -1.45
C GLN A 351 -34.10 7.07 -0.67
N SER A 352 -34.05 5.79 -1.05
CA SER A 352 -32.87 4.95 -0.81
C SER A 352 -31.63 5.72 -1.29
N PRO A 353 -30.50 5.67 -0.57
CA PRO A 353 -29.28 6.33 -1.02
C PRO A 353 -28.95 5.90 -2.47
N PRO A 354 -28.39 6.81 -3.29
CA PRO A 354 -27.99 6.48 -4.65
C PRO A 354 -27.05 5.27 -4.64
N GLN A 355 -27.36 4.25 -5.44
CA GLN A 355 -26.55 3.03 -5.47
C GLN A 355 -25.12 3.33 -5.95
N LEU A 356 -24.12 2.75 -5.27
CA LEU A 356 -22.72 2.86 -5.68
C LEU A 356 -22.46 1.98 -6.90
N ASN A 357 -22.10 2.60 -8.03
CA ASN A 357 -21.70 1.87 -9.24
C ASN A 357 -20.24 1.40 -9.14
N MET A 358 -20.02 0.36 -8.32
CA MET A 358 -18.68 -0.16 -8.01
C MET A 358 -17.89 -0.64 -9.22
N GLU A 359 -18.56 -1.19 -10.23
CA GLU A 359 -17.89 -1.74 -11.42
C GLU A 359 -17.25 -0.63 -12.27
N GLU A 360 -17.98 0.47 -12.49
CA GLU A 360 -17.46 1.64 -13.20
C GLU A 360 -16.32 2.33 -12.43
N VAL A 361 -16.41 2.38 -11.10
CA VAL A 361 -15.36 2.96 -10.25
C VAL A 361 -14.11 2.09 -10.28
N ASN A 362 -14.22 0.77 -10.08
CA ASN A 362 -13.06 -0.13 -10.11
C ASN A 362 -12.38 -0.10 -11.47
N GLN A 363 -13.13 -0.21 -12.57
CA GLN A 363 -12.56 -0.13 -13.92
C GLN A 363 -11.87 1.21 -14.17
N CYS A 364 -12.48 2.32 -13.72
CA CYS A 364 -11.86 3.64 -13.84
C CYS A 364 -10.53 3.72 -13.07
N LEU A 365 -10.43 3.11 -11.88
CA LEU A 365 -9.19 3.11 -11.11
C LEU A 365 -8.12 2.23 -11.75
N GLU A 366 -8.46 1.03 -12.22
CA GLU A 366 -7.56 0.13 -12.94
C GLU A 366 -7.00 0.78 -14.21
N ASP A 367 -7.88 1.35 -15.03
CA ASP A 367 -7.51 2.06 -16.27
C ASP A 367 -6.54 3.22 -15.97
N LEU A 368 -6.78 3.99 -14.90
CA LEU A 368 -5.90 5.10 -14.53
C LEU A 368 -4.55 4.61 -13.97
N ILE A 369 -4.54 3.56 -13.16
CA ILE A 369 -3.30 2.98 -12.63
C ILE A 369 -2.44 2.45 -13.80
N GLU A 370 -3.05 1.78 -14.78
CA GLU A 370 -2.35 1.35 -15.99
C GLU A 370 -1.92 2.55 -16.85
N PHE A 371 -2.76 3.57 -16.98
CA PHE A 371 -2.45 4.79 -17.72
C PHE A 371 -1.20 5.50 -17.16
N PHE A 372 -1.00 5.48 -15.85
CA PHE A 372 0.19 6.07 -15.19
C PHE A 372 1.29 5.05 -14.85
N ALA A 373 1.24 3.84 -15.41
CA ALA A 373 2.23 2.81 -15.14
C ALA A 373 3.64 3.26 -15.56
N GLN A 374 4.64 2.93 -14.73
CA GLN A 374 6.03 3.19 -15.06
C GLN A 374 6.52 2.24 -16.17
N PRO A 375 7.40 2.73 -17.07
CA PRO A 375 8.01 1.89 -18.09
C PRO A 375 8.92 0.81 -17.48
N ASP A 376 8.99 -0.35 -18.12
CA ASP A 376 9.78 -1.49 -17.63
C ASP A 376 11.29 -1.16 -17.58
N LEU A 377 11.95 -1.67 -16.54
CA LEU A 377 13.39 -1.55 -16.29
C LEU A 377 14.24 -2.34 -17.30
N ALA A 378 13.65 -3.25 -18.07
CA ALA A 378 14.33 -3.98 -19.15
C ALA A 378 14.38 -3.21 -20.49
N GLU A 379 13.57 -2.17 -20.69
CA GLU A 379 13.54 -1.38 -21.94
C GLU A 379 14.85 -0.63 -22.23
N GLU A 380 15.03 -0.21 -23.49
CA GLU A 380 16.14 0.63 -23.91
C GLU A 380 16.07 2.02 -23.24
N HIS A 381 17.22 2.56 -22.85
CA HIS A 381 17.28 3.82 -22.08
C HIS A 381 16.59 4.99 -22.79
N GLU A 382 16.80 5.17 -24.09
CA GLU A 382 16.19 6.28 -24.84
C GLU A 382 14.66 6.17 -24.89
N VAL A 383 14.13 4.97 -25.17
CA VAL A 383 12.69 4.69 -25.17
C VAL A 383 12.09 4.91 -23.78
N ARG A 384 12.78 4.45 -22.73
CA ARG A 384 12.36 4.65 -21.35
C ARG A 384 12.28 6.15 -21.00
N GLN A 385 13.31 6.93 -21.34
CA GLN A 385 13.33 8.36 -21.05
C GLN A 385 12.20 9.10 -21.79
N ALA A 386 11.92 8.74 -23.04
CA ALA A 386 10.78 9.29 -23.77
C ALA A 386 9.44 8.97 -23.10
N LYS A 387 9.24 7.73 -22.63
CA LYS A 387 8.03 7.32 -21.89
C LYS A 387 7.90 8.00 -20.53
N LEU A 388 9.01 8.24 -19.82
CA LEU A 388 9.02 8.98 -18.56
C LEU A 388 8.68 10.46 -18.76
N ALA A 389 9.20 11.09 -19.81
CA ALA A 389 8.85 12.47 -20.16
C ALA A 389 7.36 12.59 -20.52
N ALA A 390 6.85 11.65 -21.31
CA ALA A 390 5.44 11.51 -21.65
C ALA A 390 4.57 11.31 -20.39
N LEU A 391 4.99 10.43 -19.47
CA LEU A 391 4.33 10.21 -18.18
C LEU A 391 4.27 11.49 -17.33
N SER A 392 5.38 12.22 -17.20
CA SER A 392 5.42 13.49 -16.46
C SER A 392 4.41 14.49 -17.03
N ASN A 393 4.40 14.67 -18.36
CA ASN A 393 3.46 15.58 -19.02
C ASN A 393 2.00 15.19 -18.73
N ARG A 394 1.67 13.90 -18.79
CA ARG A 394 0.34 13.40 -18.42
C ARG A 394 0.00 13.72 -16.96
N GLN A 395 0.93 13.52 -16.03
CA GLN A 395 0.73 13.85 -14.62
C GLN A 395 0.49 15.35 -14.40
N ASP A 396 1.23 16.22 -15.11
CA ASP A 396 1.09 17.68 -15.02
C ASP A 396 -0.31 18.12 -15.51
N LEU A 397 -0.78 17.58 -16.64
CA LEU A 397 -2.13 17.86 -17.16
C LEU A 397 -3.24 17.49 -16.15
N PHE A 398 -3.09 16.37 -15.45
CA PHE A 398 -4.06 15.95 -14.42
C PHE A 398 -3.96 16.78 -13.14
N GLN A 399 -2.77 17.23 -12.77
CA GLN A 399 -2.56 18.08 -11.60
C GLN A 399 -3.18 19.46 -11.79
N GLU A 400 -3.03 20.06 -12.97
CA GLU A 400 -3.63 21.36 -13.32
C GLU A 400 -5.16 21.33 -13.32
N GLU A 401 -5.75 20.17 -13.64
CA GLU A 401 -7.19 19.91 -13.50
C GLU A 401 -7.57 19.42 -12.09
N GLY A 402 -6.70 19.55 -11.10
CA GLY A 402 -7.02 19.30 -9.69
C GLY A 402 -7.24 17.84 -9.31
N MET A 403 -6.79 16.86 -10.11
CA MET A 403 -7.07 15.44 -9.87
C MET A 403 -6.53 14.93 -8.53
N ILE A 404 -5.35 15.40 -8.09
CA ILE A 404 -4.77 15.01 -6.80
C ILE A 404 -5.72 15.41 -5.66
N GLY A 405 -6.31 16.60 -5.73
CA GLY A 405 -7.29 17.07 -4.75
C GLY A 405 -8.55 16.21 -4.73
N LEU A 406 -9.06 15.86 -5.92
CA LEU A 406 -10.24 14.98 -6.06
C LEU A 406 -9.96 13.57 -5.50
N ALA A 407 -8.80 13.00 -5.79
CA ALA A 407 -8.40 11.69 -5.27
C ALA A 407 -8.29 11.70 -3.74
N LEU A 408 -7.67 12.72 -3.15
CA LEU A 408 -7.59 12.90 -1.70
C LEU A 408 -8.98 13.03 -1.06
N GLU A 409 -9.87 13.83 -1.66
CA GLU A 409 -11.26 13.95 -1.21
C GLU A 409 -11.99 12.61 -1.27
N THR A 410 -11.83 11.85 -2.36
CA THR A 410 -12.44 10.53 -2.51
C THR A 410 -11.94 9.57 -1.45
N ILE A 411 -10.64 9.56 -1.15
CA ILE A 411 -10.06 8.77 -0.06
C ILE A 411 -10.68 9.19 1.27
N ASP A 412 -10.73 10.48 1.58
CA ASP A 412 -11.29 10.99 2.84
C ASP A 412 -12.77 10.65 3.00
N LYS A 413 -13.58 10.78 1.93
CA LYS A 413 -14.99 10.42 1.94
C LYS A 413 -15.21 8.92 2.06
N PHE A 414 -14.40 8.11 1.37
CA PHE A 414 -14.50 6.65 1.42
C PHE A 414 -14.14 6.13 2.81
N THR A 415 -12.99 6.56 3.33
CA THR A 415 -12.47 6.16 4.65
C THR A 415 -13.26 6.75 5.82
N GLY A 416 -13.84 7.94 5.63
CA GLY A 416 -14.73 8.58 6.59
C GLY A 416 -16.11 7.92 6.68
N THR A 417 -16.66 7.49 5.53
CA THR A 417 -17.96 6.81 5.45
C THR A 417 -17.87 5.35 5.89
N PHE A 418 -16.81 4.64 5.54
CA PHE A 418 -16.65 3.21 5.82
C PHE A 418 -15.36 2.92 6.57
N ARG A 419 -15.47 2.56 7.86
CA ARG A 419 -14.32 2.20 8.70
C ARG A 419 -14.02 0.72 8.67
N THR A 420 -15.06 -0.09 8.50
CA THR A 420 -14.94 -1.55 8.49
C THR A 420 -15.56 -2.16 7.24
N ARG A 421 -15.03 -3.31 6.84
CA ARG A 421 -15.60 -4.13 5.74
C ARG A 421 -17.09 -4.40 5.93
N ARG A 422 -17.55 -4.55 7.18
CA ARG A 422 -18.95 -4.83 7.52
C ARG A 422 -19.87 -3.66 7.19
N GLU A 423 -19.48 -2.43 7.55
CA GLU A 423 -20.23 -1.22 7.22
C GLU A 423 -20.33 -1.04 5.70
N PHE A 424 -19.25 -1.31 4.99
CA PHE A 424 -19.23 -1.28 3.53
C PHE A 424 -20.17 -2.34 2.93
N ALA A 425 -20.11 -3.60 3.40
CA ALA A 425 -20.99 -4.68 2.93
C ALA A 425 -22.48 -4.39 3.16
N GLN A 426 -22.84 -3.64 4.20
CA GLN A 426 -24.23 -3.21 4.44
C GLN A 426 -24.73 -2.19 3.40
N ALA A 427 -23.83 -1.38 2.84
CA ALA A 427 -24.17 -0.37 1.84
C ALA A 427 -24.25 -0.93 0.41
N VAL A 428 -23.36 -1.86 0.05
CA VAL A 428 -23.24 -2.38 -1.33
C VAL A 428 -23.70 -3.84 -1.52
N GLY A 429 -24.00 -4.55 -0.43
CA GLY A 429 -24.31 -5.98 -0.43
C GLY A 429 -23.10 -6.85 -0.05
N GLU A 430 -23.36 -8.04 0.48
CA GLU A 430 -22.33 -8.92 1.05
C GLU A 430 -21.31 -9.43 0.02
N GLU A 431 -21.76 -9.71 -1.22
CA GLU A 431 -20.88 -10.14 -2.32
C GLU A 431 -19.83 -9.06 -2.66
N LYS A 432 -20.28 -7.81 -2.84
CA LYS A 432 -19.42 -6.66 -3.15
C LYS A 432 -18.62 -6.18 -1.93
N GLY A 433 -19.04 -6.54 -0.72
CA GLY A 433 -18.33 -6.24 0.52
C GLY A 433 -16.91 -6.81 0.60
N SER A 434 -16.58 -7.82 -0.21
CA SER A 434 -15.21 -8.34 -0.35
C SER A 434 -14.22 -7.34 -0.95
N GLN A 435 -14.69 -6.42 -1.80
CA GLN A 435 -13.87 -5.45 -2.52
C GLN A 435 -13.45 -4.24 -1.67
N PHE A 436 -13.84 -4.16 -0.39
CA PHE A 436 -13.50 -3.02 0.48
C PHE A 436 -11.99 -2.76 0.59
N GLY A 437 -11.21 -3.83 0.80
CA GLY A 437 -9.75 -3.76 0.92
C GLY A 437 -9.10 -3.33 -0.40
N GLU A 438 -9.52 -3.96 -1.49
CA GLU A 438 -9.01 -3.74 -2.84
C GLU A 438 -9.30 -2.32 -3.33
N LEU A 439 -10.54 -1.83 -3.20
CA LEU A 439 -10.90 -0.47 -3.57
C LEU A 439 -10.08 0.57 -2.80
N GLY A 440 -9.94 0.40 -1.48
CA GLY A 440 -9.12 1.30 -0.67
C GLY A 440 -7.66 1.33 -1.13
N ASN A 441 -7.09 0.16 -1.44
CA ASN A 441 -5.74 0.07 -2.01
C ASN A 441 -5.64 0.74 -3.38
N TYR A 442 -6.59 0.55 -4.29
CA TYR A 442 -6.58 1.19 -5.60
C TYR A 442 -6.64 2.73 -5.52
N LEU A 443 -7.38 3.29 -4.56
CA LEU A 443 -7.40 4.74 -4.36
C LEU A 443 -6.02 5.29 -3.96
N TYR A 444 -5.31 4.60 -3.07
CA TYR A 444 -3.95 5.00 -2.68
C TYR A 444 -2.90 4.69 -3.77
N LEU A 445 -3.07 3.61 -4.54
CA LEU A 445 -2.22 3.30 -5.69
C LEU A 445 -2.39 4.33 -6.81
N LEU A 446 -3.62 4.80 -7.07
CA LEU A 446 -3.86 5.92 -7.98
C LEU A 446 -3.13 7.18 -7.49
N LEU A 447 -3.22 7.48 -6.19
CA LEU A 447 -2.51 8.61 -5.60
C LEU A 447 -0.99 8.47 -5.80
N ALA A 448 -0.43 7.29 -5.53
CA ALA A 448 0.97 7.00 -5.75
C ALA A 448 1.35 7.15 -7.24
N ALA A 449 0.54 6.66 -8.16
CA ALA A 449 0.77 6.73 -9.60
C ALA A 449 0.75 8.17 -10.15
N LEU A 450 -0.10 9.04 -9.58
CA LEU A 450 -0.17 10.46 -9.95
C LEU A 450 1.06 11.28 -9.53
N ILE A 451 1.77 10.86 -8.48
CA ILE A 451 2.89 11.63 -7.92
C ILE A 451 4.26 11.01 -8.20
N ARG A 452 4.34 9.70 -8.44
CA ARG A 452 5.62 8.98 -8.58
C ARG A 452 6.45 9.53 -9.74
N GLY A 453 7.70 9.88 -9.47
CA GLY A 453 8.64 10.40 -10.47
C GLY A 453 8.45 11.87 -10.83
N ASN A 454 7.46 12.55 -10.25
CA ASN A 454 7.17 13.96 -10.50
C ASN A 454 7.36 14.79 -9.22
N HIS A 455 8.45 15.57 -9.22
CA HIS A 455 8.86 16.37 -8.08
C HIS A 455 7.84 17.46 -7.72
N GLU A 456 7.23 18.12 -8.70
CA GLU A 456 6.27 19.22 -8.44
C GLU A 456 5.01 18.68 -7.75
N ASN A 457 4.53 17.51 -8.18
CA ASN A 457 3.43 16.81 -7.54
C ASN A 457 3.77 16.35 -6.12
N CYS A 458 4.96 15.78 -5.91
CA CYS A 458 5.42 15.38 -4.57
C CYS A 458 5.62 16.57 -3.63
N ALA A 459 6.12 17.71 -4.12
CA ALA A 459 6.35 18.91 -3.32
C ALA A 459 5.04 19.46 -2.71
N GLN A 460 3.88 19.20 -3.33
CA GLN A 460 2.60 19.56 -2.73
C GLN A 460 2.35 18.85 -1.38
N PHE A 461 2.94 17.68 -1.16
CA PHE A 461 2.85 16.92 0.09
C PHE A 461 3.88 17.34 1.13
N ALA A 462 4.82 18.23 0.79
CA ALA A 462 5.76 18.82 1.75
C ALA A 462 5.07 19.78 2.74
N ALA A 463 3.80 20.12 2.53
CA ALA A 463 3.01 20.82 3.55
C ALA A 463 2.81 19.92 4.80
N PRO A 464 3.14 20.38 6.02
CA PRO A 464 3.04 19.56 7.23
C PRO A 464 1.67 18.91 7.43
N ALA A 465 0.60 19.60 7.05
CA ALA A 465 -0.77 19.07 7.14
C ALA A 465 -1.00 17.82 6.26
N ARG A 466 -0.50 17.82 5.01
CA ARG A 466 -0.68 16.71 4.07
C ARG A 466 0.23 15.52 4.41
N LEU A 467 1.45 15.79 4.87
CA LEU A 467 2.35 14.73 5.34
C LEU A 467 1.81 14.07 6.62
N ASN A 468 1.38 14.86 7.60
CA ASN A 468 0.72 14.35 8.80
C ASN A 468 -0.54 13.53 8.47
N TRP A 469 -1.31 13.96 7.46
CA TRP A 469 -2.47 13.20 7.00
C TRP A 469 -2.10 11.79 6.53
N LEU A 470 -1.03 11.62 5.75
CA LEU A 470 -0.55 10.29 5.31
C LEU A 470 -0.14 9.41 6.50
N PHE A 471 0.64 9.94 7.44
CA PHE A 471 1.08 9.19 8.63
C PHE A 471 -0.10 8.81 9.55
N ASN A 472 -1.08 9.71 9.73
CA ASN A 472 -2.28 9.41 10.52
C ASN A 472 -3.15 8.33 9.86
N ARG A 473 -3.24 8.31 8.53
CA ARG A 473 -3.94 7.24 7.79
C ARG A 473 -3.25 5.90 7.97
N LEU A 474 -1.92 5.89 7.94
CA LEU A 474 -1.13 4.69 8.18
C LEU A 474 -1.33 4.13 9.60
N GLU A 475 -1.46 4.99 10.61
CA GLU A 475 -1.74 4.57 11.99
C GLU A 475 -3.18 4.04 12.18
N LEU A 476 -4.17 4.72 11.59
CA LEU A 476 -5.59 4.44 11.80
C LEU A 476 -6.14 3.33 10.89
N GLN A 477 -5.54 3.08 9.72
CA GLN A 477 -6.11 2.23 8.67
C GLN A 477 -5.11 1.19 8.14
N GLN A 478 -4.73 0.28 9.02
CA GLN A 478 -3.75 -0.78 8.74
C GLN A 478 -4.13 -1.69 7.56
N SER A 479 -5.43 -1.82 7.24
CA SER A 479 -5.91 -2.60 6.08
C SER A 479 -5.46 -2.04 4.73
N PHE A 480 -5.08 -0.76 4.66
CA PHE A 480 -4.65 -0.07 3.43
C PHE A 480 -3.16 0.31 3.46
N ALA A 481 -2.40 -0.27 4.40
CA ALA A 481 -1.01 0.12 4.64
C ALA A 481 -0.13 0.00 3.38
N GLU A 482 -0.39 -0.98 2.52
CA GLU A 482 0.32 -1.17 1.24
C GLU A 482 0.25 0.07 0.35
N GLY A 483 -0.95 0.55 0.01
CA GLY A 483 -1.09 1.73 -0.85
C GLY A 483 -0.58 3.01 -0.19
N VAL A 484 -0.76 3.16 1.12
CA VAL A 484 -0.28 4.33 1.87
C VAL A 484 1.25 4.37 1.93
N LEU A 485 1.90 3.23 2.16
CA LEU A 485 3.37 3.12 2.17
C LEU A 485 3.96 3.41 0.80
N ASP A 486 3.32 2.95 -0.28
CA ASP A 486 3.75 3.25 -1.65
C ASP A 486 3.66 4.75 -1.95
N ALA A 487 2.56 5.41 -1.59
CA ALA A 487 2.40 6.86 -1.76
C ALA A 487 3.44 7.63 -0.92
N LEU A 488 3.65 7.22 0.33
CA LEU A 488 4.65 7.81 1.23
C LEU A 488 6.08 7.62 0.69
N HIS A 489 6.41 6.44 0.18
CA HIS A 489 7.69 6.16 -0.44
C HIS A 489 7.95 7.08 -1.65
N CYS A 490 6.94 7.31 -2.50
CA CYS A 490 7.04 8.23 -3.63
C CYS A 490 7.34 9.67 -3.17
N VAL A 491 6.55 10.20 -2.22
CA VAL A 491 6.75 11.57 -1.69
C VAL A 491 8.15 11.75 -1.11
N LEU A 492 8.63 10.80 -0.31
CA LEU A 492 9.92 10.91 0.38
C LEU A 492 11.12 10.69 -0.54
N THR A 493 10.94 9.98 -1.66
CA THR A 493 12.03 9.72 -2.62
C THR A 493 12.21 10.88 -3.58
N ASP A 494 11.11 11.53 -4.01
CA ASP A 494 11.13 12.55 -5.06
C ASP A 494 11.03 14.01 -4.54
N SER A 495 10.76 14.25 -3.24
CA SER A 495 10.74 15.60 -2.63
C SER A 495 11.66 15.71 -1.41
N ASP A 496 12.72 16.50 -1.56
CA ASP A 496 13.64 16.84 -0.45
C ASP A 496 12.97 17.76 0.58
N GLU A 497 11.99 18.57 0.16
CA GLU A 497 11.19 19.45 1.02
C GLU A 497 10.36 18.63 2.03
N ALA A 498 9.80 17.49 1.60
CA ALA A 498 9.06 16.61 2.49
C ALA A 498 9.96 15.99 3.57
N LEU A 499 11.21 15.65 3.22
CA LEU A 499 12.19 15.11 4.16
C LEU A 499 12.55 16.09 5.28
N ASN A 500 12.54 17.39 4.98
CA ASN A 500 12.81 18.46 5.95
C ASN A 500 11.66 18.69 6.94
N VAL A 501 10.47 18.15 6.67
CA VAL A 501 9.25 18.31 7.49
C VAL A 501 9.00 17.09 8.40
N ILE A 502 9.79 16.02 8.25
CA ILE A 502 9.68 14.82 9.06
C ILE A 502 9.91 15.14 10.55
N THR A 503 9.04 14.59 11.38
CA THR A 503 9.07 14.74 12.84
C THR A 503 9.41 13.42 13.53
N PRO A 504 9.86 13.43 14.80
CA PRO A 504 10.07 12.20 15.57
C PRO A 504 8.82 11.32 15.66
N HIS A 505 7.63 11.94 15.73
CA HIS A 505 6.37 11.23 15.77
C HIS A 505 6.16 10.32 14.54
N HIS A 506 6.49 10.81 13.34
CA HIS A 506 6.40 10.04 12.10
C HIS A 506 7.26 8.77 12.12
N ILE A 507 8.49 8.91 12.61
CA ILE A 507 9.45 7.79 12.70
C ILE A 507 8.97 6.77 13.75
N HIS A 508 8.46 7.23 14.89
CA HIS A 508 7.85 6.34 15.89
C HIS A 508 6.64 5.59 15.33
N THR A 509 5.80 6.23 14.51
CA THR A 509 4.67 5.56 13.86
C THR A 509 5.15 4.45 12.92
N LEU A 510 6.18 4.69 12.10
CA LEU A 510 6.74 3.66 11.22
C LEU A 510 7.34 2.48 11.99
N ILE A 511 8.12 2.76 13.04
CA ILE A 511 8.74 1.72 13.86
C ILE A 511 7.66 0.94 14.64
N GLY A 512 6.62 1.62 15.12
CA GLY A 512 5.47 0.98 15.77
C GLY A 512 4.67 0.07 14.83
N LEU A 513 4.70 0.30 13.51
CA LEU A 513 4.10 -0.62 12.54
C LEU A 513 4.91 -1.90 12.37
N LEU A 514 6.25 -1.83 12.43
CA LEU A 514 7.10 -3.03 12.43
C LEU A 514 6.81 -3.94 13.62
N ASP A 515 6.47 -3.36 14.78
CA ASP A 515 6.08 -4.10 15.97
C ASP A 515 4.70 -4.77 15.80
N LYS A 516 3.71 -4.02 15.29
CA LYS A 516 2.32 -4.48 15.17
C LYS A 516 2.07 -5.45 14.00
N GLN A 517 2.68 -5.20 12.84
CA GLN A 517 2.42 -5.93 11.60
C GLN A 517 3.50 -6.98 11.29
N GLY A 518 4.59 -6.99 12.06
CA GLY A 518 5.76 -7.83 11.79
C GLY A 518 6.72 -7.17 10.80
N ARG A 519 7.64 -7.98 10.26
CA ARG A 519 8.78 -7.50 9.45
C ARG A 519 8.39 -7.29 7.99
N ASP A 520 7.60 -6.25 7.71
CA ASP A 520 7.29 -5.81 6.34
C ASP A 520 8.50 -5.08 5.72
N PRO A 521 9.06 -5.57 4.58
CA PRO A 521 10.15 -4.89 3.89
C PRO A 521 9.81 -3.47 3.42
N ARG A 522 8.55 -3.15 3.13
CA ARG A 522 8.14 -1.82 2.63
C ARG A 522 8.32 -0.73 3.68
N VAL A 523 8.09 -1.05 4.95
CA VAL A 523 8.35 -0.11 6.05
C VAL A 523 9.85 0.20 6.15
N LEU A 524 10.71 -0.78 5.91
CA LEU A 524 12.16 -0.57 5.84
C LEU A 524 12.56 0.26 4.62
N GLU A 525 11.89 0.10 3.48
CA GLU A 525 12.09 0.94 2.30
C GLU A 525 11.72 2.40 2.56
N VAL A 526 10.62 2.66 3.27
CA VAL A 526 10.23 4.01 3.69
C VAL A 526 11.27 4.59 4.68
N LEU A 527 11.69 3.83 5.69
CA LEU A 527 12.74 4.26 6.63
C LEU A 527 14.06 4.57 5.90
N ARG A 528 14.38 3.82 4.84
CA ARG A 528 15.53 4.09 3.97
C ARG A 528 15.34 5.41 3.20
N SER A 529 14.18 5.63 2.57
CA SER A 529 13.91 6.88 1.83
C SER A 529 13.98 8.11 2.73
N ILE A 530 13.58 8.01 4.01
CA ILE A 530 13.72 9.09 4.99
C ILE A 530 15.18 9.51 5.23
N CYS A 531 16.13 8.60 5.02
CA CYS A 531 17.57 8.82 5.27
C CYS A 531 18.31 9.48 4.11
N THR A 532 17.80 9.37 2.88
CA THR A 532 18.47 9.78 1.64
C THR A 532 17.56 10.68 0.80
N GLY A 533 18.03 11.88 0.51
CA GLY A 533 17.38 12.79 -0.44
C GLY A 533 17.51 12.34 -1.89
N ARG A 534 16.76 13.00 -2.77
CA ARG A 534 16.60 12.69 -4.19
C ARG A 534 17.92 12.61 -4.94
N GLN A 535 18.87 13.47 -4.61
CA GLN A 535 20.20 13.55 -5.25
C GLN A 535 21.25 12.64 -4.56
N GLY A 536 20.83 11.76 -3.64
CA GLY A 536 21.72 10.91 -2.85
C GLY A 536 22.35 11.61 -1.64
N GLY A 537 21.90 12.82 -1.30
CA GLY A 537 22.31 13.53 -0.09
C GLY A 537 21.78 12.86 1.18
N ALA A 538 22.57 12.84 2.26
CA ALA A 538 22.16 12.24 3.54
C ALA A 538 21.48 13.27 4.46
N VAL A 539 20.30 12.93 5.01
CA VAL A 539 19.58 13.78 5.98
C VAL A 539 19.93 13.34 7.40
N ARG A 540 20.93 14.00 8.01
CA ARG A 540 21.51 13.59 9.31
C ARG A 540 20.52 13.57 10.47
N LEU A 541 19.68 14.60 10.57
CA LEU A 541 18.67 14.69 11.63
C LEU A 541 17.76 13.46 11.67
N ASN A 542 17.30 13.02 10.50
CA ASN A 542 16.41 11.86 10.38
C ASN A 542 17.14 10.55 10.72
N GLN A 543 18.42 10.42 10.33
CA GLN A 543 19.26 9.26 10.67
C GLN A 543 19.45 9.12 12.19
N ASP A 544 19.72 10.23 12.88
CA ASP A 544 19.89 10.25 14.34
C ASP A 544 18.58 9.88 15.04
N LEU A 545 17.44 10.41 14.59
CA LEU A 545 16.12 10.04 15.13
C LEU A 545 15.80 8.56 14.96
N ILE A 546 16.09 7.97 13.79
CA ILE A 546 15.90 6.54 13.54
C ILE A 546 16.81 5.71 14.46
N TYR A 547 18.07 6.13 14.64
CA TYR A 547 19.03 5.49 15.53
C TYR A 547 18.53 5.46 16.97
N ASP A 548 18.07 6.60 17.48
CA ASP A 548 17.56 6.75 18.86
C ASP A 548 16.29 5.91 19.11
N CYS A 549 15.46 5.70 18.08
CA CYS A 549 14.23 4.93 18.19
C CYS A 549 14.44 3.41 18.07
N LEU A 550 15.39 2.94 17.24
CA LEU A 550 15.57 1.50 16.95
C LEU A 550 16.44 0.76 17.97
N LEU A 551 17.39 1.43 18.61
CA LEU A 551 18.42 0.79 19.44
C LEU A 551 18.06 0.45 20.90
N PRO A 552 17.17 1.17 21.60
CA PRO A 552 16.93 0.92 23.02
C PRO A 552 16.43 -0.50 23.34
N ASP A 553 15.50 -1.04 22.54
CA ASP A 553 14.86 -2.32 22.85
C ASP A 553 15.49 -3.52 22.12
N ARG A 554 16.11 -3.30 20.95
CA ARG A 554 16.74 -4.34 20.08
C ARG A 554 15.90 -5.61 19.79
N ASP A 555 14.62 -5.62 20.12
CA ASP A 555 13.73 -6.77 19.96
C ASP A 555 13.09 -6.83 18.56
N LEU A 556 12.98 -5.68 17.89
CA LEU A 556 12.39 -5.59 16.54
C LEU A 556 13.31 -6.20 15.48
N LEU A 557 14.62 -5.95 15.60
CA LEU A 557 15.63 -6.34 14.62
C LEU A 557 16.21 -7.73 14.92
N LEU A 558 16.55 -8.45 13.86
CA LEU A 558 17.23 -9.74 13.98
C LEU A 558 18.65 -9.54 14.53
N GLN A 559 18.93 -10.20 15.65
CA GLN A 559 20.27 -10.24 16.24
C GLN A 559 21.00 -11.51 15.81
N THR A 560 22.30 -11.39 15.56
CA THR A 560 23.16 -12.54 15.29
C THR A 560 24.40 -12.48 16.17
N LYS A 561 24.88 -13.66 16.56
CA LYS A 561 26.08 -13.83 17.37
C LYS A 561 26.77 -15.12 16.95
N LEU A 562 28.10 -15.07 16.84
CA LEU A 562 28.89 -16.28 16.65
C LEU A 562 28.89 -17.11 17.94
N VAL A 563 28.58 -18.40 17.86
CA VAL A 563 28.49 -19.30 19.02
C VAL A 563 29.28 -20.58 18.77
N SER A 564 29.96 -21.07 19.80
CA SER A 564 30.67 -22.34 19.77
C SER A 564 29.70 -23.51 19.72
N GLN A 565 30.02 -24.52 18.92
CA GLN A 565 29.26 -25.78 18.93
C GLN A 565 29.62 -26.62 20.16
N SER A 566 28.59 -27.19 20.79
CA SER A 566 28.72 -28.15 21.88
C SER A 566 28.26 -29.53 21.41
N GLY A 567 28.87 -30.58 21.96
CA GLY A 567 28.48 -31.97 21.75
C GLY A 567 28.23 -32.67 23.07
N SER A 568 27.19 -33.51 23.11
CA SER A 568 26.78 -34.28 24.28
C SER A 568 27.07 -35.77 24.11
N MET A 569 27.78 -36.33 25.07
CA MET A 569 28.17 -37.75 25.11
C MET A 569 27.56 -38.41 26.34
N ARG A 570 27.07 -39.63 26.20
CA ARG A 570 26.56 -40.45 27.31
C ARG A 570 27.21 -41.83 27.36
N ALA A 571 27.22 -42.43 28.54
CA ALA A 571 27.37 -43.87 28.66
C ALA A 571 26.02 -44.54 28.37
N ASN A 572 26.02 -45.74 27.78
CA ASN A 572 24.79 -46.50 27.52
C ASN A 572 24.16 -47.10 28.79
N LEU A 573 24.18 -46.39 29.92
CA LEU A 573 23.61 -46.82 31.20
C LEU A 573 22.35 -46.01 31.49
N PHE A 574 21.26 -46.70 31.83
CA PHE A 574 19.96 -46.09 32.06
C PHE A 574 19.42 -46.52 33.43
N VAL A 575 18.92 -45.56 34.20
CA VAL A 575 18.38 -45.77 35.54
C VAL A 575 17.03 -45.09 35.69
N GLY A 576 16.11 -45.70 36.41
CA GLY A 576 14.78 -45.16 36.61
C GLY A 576 14.06 -45.89 37.72
N THR A 577 12.88 -45.39 38.08
CA THR A 577 11.99 -46.04 39.04
C THR A 577 10.71 -46.48 38.33
N LYS A 578 10.31 -47.73 38.56
CA LYS A 578 9.01 -48.27 38.16
C LYS A 578 8.39 -48.99 39.35
N GLU A 579 7.06 -49.03 39.39
CA GLU A 579 6.34 -49.77 40.41
C GLU A 579 6.75 -51.25 40.40
N GLY A 580 7.20 -51.77 41.55
CA GLY A 580 7.72 -53.13 41.65
C GLY A 580 9.13 -53.35 41.06
N GLY A 581 9.84 -52.30 40.61
CA GLY A 581 11.18 -52.41 40.04
C GLY A 581 12.27 -52.80 41.04
N ALA A 582 13.27 -53.55 40.58
CA ALA A 582 14.38 -54.05 41.41
C ALA A 582 15.69 -53.23 41.33
N MET A 583 15.69 -52.10 40.62
CA MET A 583 16.86 -51.21 40.51
C MET A 583 17.08 -50.41 41.79
N TYR A 584 18.34 -50.06 42.09
CA TYR A 584 18.65 -49.08 43.13
C TYR A 584 17.98 -47.72 42.81
N THR A 585 17.62 -46.97 43.85
CA THR A 585 17.02 -45.63 43.69
C THR A 585 18.04 -44.51 43.78
N LYS A 586 19.28 -44.79 44.22
CA LYS A 586 20.33 -43.79 44.44
C LYS A 586 21.61 -44.15 43.67
N TRP A 587 22.04 -43.26 42.79
CA TRP A 587 23.11 -43.50 41.82
C TRP A 587 24.21 -42.44 41.86
N TYR A 588 25.43 -42.86 41.54
CA TYR A 588 26.63 -42.01 41.58
C TYR A 588 27.60 -42.27 40.43
N PHE A 589 28.19 -41.22 39.86
CA PHE A 589 29.33 -41.31 38.96
C PHE A 589 30.26 -40.10 39.11
N GLU A 590 31.50 -40.23 38.61
CA GLU A 590 32.48 -39.15 38.61
C GLU A 590 32.91 -38.78 37.18
N VAL A 591 33.29 -37.52 36.98
CA VAL A 591 33.89 -37.03 35.74
C VAL A 591 35.17 -36.28 36.07
N PHE A 592 36.26 -36.70 35.43
CA PHE A 592 37.58 -36.08 35.53
C PHE A 592 37.76 -35.07 34.41
N VAL A 593 38.16 -33.85 34.75
CA VAL A 593 38.51 -32.82 33.78
C VAL A 593 39.97 -32.98 33.37
N ASP A 594 40.21 -33.39 32.13
CA ASP A 594 41.56 -33.64 31.62
C ASP A 594 42.13 -32.45 30.85
N ALA A 595 41.31 -31.67 30.14
CA ALA A 595 41.80 -30.47 29.45
C ALA A 595 40.68 -29.45 29.26
N LEU A 596 41.00 -28.18 29.44
CA LEU A 596 40.14 -27.03 29.18
C LEU A 596 40.99 -25.94 28.51
N GLU A 597 41.16 -26.06 27.20
CA GLU A 597 41.99 -25.12 26.43
C GLU A 597 41.11 -24.11 25.69
N THR A 598 41.21 -22.84 26.07
CA THR A 598 40.50 -21.76 25.37
C THR A 598 41.34 -21.27 24.20
N VAL A 599 41.03 -21.75 22.99
CA VAL A 599 41.74 -21.38 21.75
C VAL A 599 40.98 -20.31 20.95
N SER A 600 39.68 -20.15 21.21
CA SER A 600 38.80 -19.21 20.51
C SER A 600 38.43 -18.00 21.38
N HIS A 601 37.73 -17.03 20.79
CA HIS A 601 37.14 -15.89 21.52
C HIS A 601 36.12 -16.30 22.61
N GLN A 602 35.66 -17.57 22.61
CA GLN A 602 34.79 -18.14 23.65
C GLN A 602 35.56 -19.19 24.47
N PRO A 603 35.39 -19.19 25.82
CA PRO A 603 36.03 -20.17 26.68
C PRO A 603 35.51 -21.58 26.40
N ALA A 604 36.39 -22.57 26.52
CA ALA A 604 35.98 -23.97 26.49
C ALA A 604 35.07 -24.26 27.70
N THR A 605 33.95 -24.93 27.47
CA THR A 605 32.98 -25.26 28.53
C THR A 605 32.75 -26.75 28.62
N ILE A 606 32.58 -27.23 29.85
CA ILE A 606 32.16 -28.59 30.18
C ILE A 606 30.98 -28.47 31.14
N ARG A 607 29.90 -29.19 30.84
CA ARG A 607 28.76 -29.37 31.74
C ARG A 607 28.53 -30.85 31.95
N VAL A 608 28.37 -31.25 33.20
CA VAL A 608 28.18 -32.65 33.59
C VAL A 608 26.87 -32.77 34.36
N GLY A 609 26.16 -33.88 34.16
CA GLY A 609 25.05 -34.23 35.03
C GLY A 609 24.16 -35.31 34.46
N TRP A 610 22.87 -35.18 34.71
CA TRP A 610 21.86 -36.18 34.39
C TRP A 610 20.90 -35.67 33.33
N CYS A 611 20.55 -36.55 32.40
CA CYS A 611 19.59 -36.28 31.33
C CYS A 611 18.50 -37.34 31.37
N ASN A 612 17.28 -36.95 30.98
CA ASN A 612 16.13 -37.82 30.90
C ASN A 612 15.83 -38.18 29.42
N THR A 613 15.49 -39.45 29.17
CA THR A 613 15.14 -39.97 27.83
C THR A 613 13.88 -39.38 27.25
N ASP A 614 12.96 -38.88 28.07
CA ASP A 614 11.66 -38.38 27.62
C ASP A 614 11.75 -37.04 26.86
N GLY A 615 12.86 -36.30 27.00
CA GLY A 615 12.93 -34.98 26.37
C GLY A 615 14.31 -34.38 26.09
N TYR A 616 15.41 -34.87 26.65
CA TYR A 616 16.73 -34.30 26.34
C TYR A 616 17.18 -34.69 24.94
N LEU A 617 17.14 -33.73 24.00
CA LEU A 617 17.54 -33.90 22.61
C LEU A 617 18.55 -32.81 22.23
N PRO A 618 19.87 -33.07 22.36
CA PRO A 618 20.92 -32.09 22.11
C PRO A 618 21.17 -31.91 20.61
N HIS A 619 20.22 -31.26 19.92
CA HIS A 619 20.41 -30.90 18.52
C HIS A 619 21.57 -29.89 18.40
N PRO A 620 22.52 -30.08 17.46
CA PRO A 620 23.72 -29.25 17.38
C PRO A 620 23.47 -27.80 16.98
N VAL A 621 22.25 -27.45 16.52
CA VAL A 621 21.85 -26.11 16.06
C VAL A 621 20.44 -25.79 16.59
N GLY A 622 20.19 -24.53 16.99
CA GLY A 622 18.82 -24.03 17.21
C GLY A 622 18.23 -24.33 18.59
N GLY A 623 19.03 -24.25 19.65
CA GLY A 623 18.52 -24.30 21.02
C GLY A 623 17.67 -23.08 21.40
N PRO A 624 17.01 -23.09 22.58
CA PRO A 624 16.16 -21.99 23.07
C PRO A 624 16.92 -20.68 23.37
N GLY A 625 18.25 -20.69 23.24
CA GLY A 625 19.11 -19.51 23.36
C GLY A 625 20.20 -19.52 22.28
N TRP A 626 21.36 -18.98 22.61
CA TRP A 626 22.50 -18.95 21.69
C TRP A 626 23.17 -20.32 21.58
N GLY A 627 23.17 -20.92 20.39
CA GLY A 627 23.91 -22.15 20.07
C GLY A 627 23.08 -23.43 20.04
N GLY A 628 23.75 -24.58 20.12
CA GLY A 628 23.12 -25.89 20.26
C GLY A 628 22.70 -26.17 21.70
N ILE A 629 21.77 -27.12 21.88
CA ILE A 629 21.26 -27.49 23.21
C ILE A 629 22.37 -28.24 23.96
N SER A 630 22.83 -27.66 25.06
CA SER A 630 23.77 -28.27 25.99
C SER A 630 23.05 -28.76 27.24
N LEU A 631 23.73 -29.56 28.05
CA LEU A 631 23.18 -30.09 29.29
C LEU A 631 22.78 -28.94 30.25
N GLY A 632 21.53 -28.97 30.71
CA GLY A 632 20.91 -27.92 31.54
C GLY A 632 20.22 -26.80 30.76
N ASP A 633 20.17 -26.85 29.42
CA ASP A 633 19.49 -25.83 28.61
C ASP A 633 17.98 -26.10 28.45
N ASP A 634 17.51 -27.32 28.74
CA ASP A 634 16.10 -27.70 28.73
C ASP A 634 15.60 -28.14 30.11
N PHE A 635 14.33 -28.53 30.20
CA PHE A 635 13.71 -29.00 31.44
C PHE A 635 13.97 -30.48 31.76
N TYR A 636 14.60 -31.23 30.85
CA TYR A 636 14.86 -32.67 30.96
C TYR A 636 16.32 -32.99 31.25
N SER A 637 17.18 -31.98 31.40
CA SER A 637 18.58 -32.10 31.73
C SER A 637 18.99 -31.19 32.87
N PHE A 638 19.90 -31.70 33.69
CA PHE A 638 20.33 -31.07 34.94
C PHE A 638 21.85 -31.04 35.00
N GLY A 639 22.41 -29.84 34.91
CA GLY A 639 23.84 -29.66 34.67
C GLY A 639 24.58 -28.89 35.71
N PHE A 640 25.89 -29.14 35.74
CA PHE A 640 26.83 -28.43 36.58
C PHE A 640 28.14 -28.22 35.83
N ASP A 641 28.68 -27.00 35.90
CA ASP A 641 29.91 -26.58 35.19
C ASP A 641 31.05 -26.16 36.14
N GLY A 642 30.94 -26.49 37.43
CA GLY A 642 31.86 -26.05 38.48
C GLY A 642 31.52 -24.70 39.11
N ARG A 643 30.76 -23.82 38.44
CA ARG A 643 30.36 -22.52 38.99
C ARG A 643 28.85 -22.37 39.15
N TYR A 644 28.08 -22.97 38.25
CA TYR A 644 26.65 -22.83 38.15
C TYR A 644 25.97 -24.19 38.01
N LEU A 645 24.78 -24.26 38.60
CA LEU A 645 23.77 -25.28 38.35
C LEU A 645 22.87 -24.80 37.21
N TRP A 646 22.68 -25.64 36.20
CA TRP A 646 21.96 -25.33 34.95
C TRP A 646 20.72 -26.21 34.80
N THR A 647 19.59 -25.57 34.53
CA THR A 647 18.33 -26.22 34.10
C THR A 647 17.45 -25.20 33.40
N GLY A 648 16.72 -25.61 32.35
CA GLY A 648 15.83 -24.74 31.57
C GLY A 648 16.50 -23.49 30.99
N GLY A 649 17.80 -23.55 30.68
CA GLY A 649 18.58 -22.42 30.18
C GLY A 649 18.92 -21.37 31.23
N LYS A 650 18.54 -21.59 32.49
CA LYS A 650 18.84 -20.71 33.63
C LYS A 650 20.03 -21.25 34.42
N ARG A 651 20.89 -20.33 34.87
CA ARG A 651 22.05 -20.63 35.73
C ARG A 651 21.80 -20.14 37.16
N LYS A 652 22.10 -20.98 38.15
CA LYS A 652 22.11 -20.62 39.58
C LYS A 652 23.51 -20.80 40.14
N LEU A 653 24.04 -19.80 40.83
CA LEU A 653 25.40 -19.86 41.38
C LEU A 653 25.50 -21.01 42.40
N ALA A 654 26.49 -21.87 42.22
CA ALA A 654 26.83 -22.94 43.14
C ALA A 654 27.51 -22.36 44.39
N VAL A 655 27.10 -22.82 45.57
CA VAL A 655 27.66 -22.40 46.85
C VAL A 655 28.48 -23.55 47.42
N TYR A 656 29.63 -23.24 48.01
CA TYR A 656 30.56 -24.23 48.57
C TYR A 656 30.68 -24.06 50.08
N PRO A 657 30.87 -25.16 50.83
CA PRO A 657 31.23 -25.06 52.23
C PRO A 657 32.63 -24.43 52.37
N THR A 658 32.79 -23.43 53.25
CA THR A 658 34.13 -22.91 53.57
C THR A 658 34.88 -23.88 54.49
N PRO A 659 36.24 -23.85 54.51
CA PRO A 659 37.02 -24.65 55.44
C PRO A 659 36.70 -24.38 56.92
N GLU A 660 36.12 -23.22 57.22
CA GLU A 660 35.71 -22.77 58.54
C GLU A 660 34.32 -23.32 58.92
N GLU A 661 33.39 -23.38 57.97
CA GLU A 661 32.07 -24.03 58.14
C GLU A 661 32.18 -25.55 58.35
N ALA A 662 33.25 -26.18 57.86
CA ALA A 662 33.52 -27.60 58.11
C ALA A 662 33.88 -27.90 59.58
N LYS A 663 34.23 -26.87 60.38
CA LYS A 663 34.63 -26.99 61.78
C LYS A 663 33.55 -26.53 62.77
N ASP A 664 32.64 -25.63 62.39
CA ASP A 664 31.50 -25.18 63.20
C ASP A 664 30.25 -24.94 62.32
N PRO A 665 29.13 -25.68 62.52
CA PRO A 665 27.89 -25.50 61.77
C PRO A 665 27.20 -24.13 61.94
N ASN A 666 27.54 -23.36 62.98
CA ASN A 666 26.91 -22.07 63.29
C ASN A 666 27.65 -20.85 62.71
N TYR A 667 28.75 -21.04 61.98
CA TYR A 667 29.53 -19.93 61.40
C TYR A 667 28.82 -19.30 60.18
N ALA A 668 28.69 -17.96 60.17
CA ALA A 668 27.90 -17.24 59.18
C ALA A 668 28.69 -16.87 57.90
N LYS A 669 28.12 -17.28 56.75
CA LYS A 669 28.28 -16.81 55.35
C LYS A 669 29.53 -15.99 54.99
N ALA A 670 30.54 -16.68 54.48
CA ALA A 670 31.29 -16.20 53.32
C ALA A 670 30.88 -17.05 52.11
N VAL A 671 30.07 -16.49 51.20
CA VAL A 671 29.78 -17.14 49.92
C VAL A 671 31.06 -17.06 49.09
N VAL A 672 31.84 -18.14 49.08
CA VAL A 672 32.96 -18.27 48.16
C VAL A 672 32.37 -18.63 46.80
N GLU A 673 32.54 -17.75 45.81
CA GLU A 673 32.19 -18.06 44.43
C GLU A 673 32.89 -19.36 44.00
N GLY A 674 32.14 -20.25 43.35
CA GLY A 674 32.70 -21.50 42.83
C GLY A 674 33.86 -21.29 41.87
N PRO A 675 34.95 -22.06 41.97
CA PRO A 675 36.07 -21.96 41.05
C PRO A 675 35.65 -22.39 39.64
N HIS A 676 36.25 -21.77 38.61
CA HIS A 676 36.22 -22.35 37.27
C HIS A 676 36.92 -23.71 37.28
N LEU A 677 36.37 -24.67 36.55
CA LEU A 677 36.98 -26.00 36.40
C LEU A 677 38.40 -25.87 35.85
N LYS A 678 39.32 -26.66 36.40
CA LYS A 678 40.72 -26.76 36.01
C LYS A 678 41.09 -28.21 35.72
N HIS A 679 42.23 -28.38 35.06
CA HIS A 679 42.83 -29.69 34.87
C HIS A 679 42.99 -30.43 36.21
N GLY A 680 42.51 -31.68 36.27
CA GLY A 680 42.59 -32.54 37.45
C GLY A 680 41.40 -32.46 38.41
N ASP A 681 40.46 -31.55 38.18
CA ASP A 681 39.22 -31.48 38.97
C ASP A 681 38.33 -32.69 38.72
N VAL A 682 37.64 -33.13 39.77
CA VAL A 682 36.73 -34.28 39.75
C VAL A 682 35.34 -33.83 40.17
N ILE A 683 34.36 -34.01 39.28
CA ILE A 683 32.95 -33.71 39.52
C ILE A 683 32.25 -35.02 39.86
N GLY A 684 31.66 -35.13 41.05
CA GLY A 684 30.77 -36.23 41.43
C GLY A 684 29.32 -35.85 41.18
N CYS A 685 28.53 -36.75 40.59
CA CYS A 685 27.13 -36.53 40.26
C CYS A 685 26.26 -37.55 41.00
N LEU A 686 25.33 -37.06 41.81
CA LEU A 686 24.43 -37.85 42.64
C LEU A 686 23.00 -37.73 42.13
N LEU A 687 22.29 -38.84 42.04
CA LEU A 687 20.88 -38.91 41.71
C LEU A 687 20.15 -39.74 42.75
N ASP A 688 19.13 -39.18 43.38
CA ASP A 688 18.23 -39.85 44.33
C ASP A 688 16.81 -39.80 43.75
N LEU A 689 16.28 -40.94 43.30
CA LEU A 689 14.94 -41.06 42.73
C LEU A 689 13.85 -41.29 43.78
N THR A 690 14.20 -41.42 45.07
CA THR A 690 13.21 -41.55 46.16
C THR A 690 12.63 -40.18 46.54
N GLY A 691 13.49 -39.16 46.63
CA GLY A 691 13.11 -37.77 46.92
C GLY A 691 13.16 -36.83 45.70
N PRO A 692 13.09 -37.37 44.47
CA PRO A 692 13.73 -36.86 43.25
C PRO A 692 14.70 -35.69 43.47
N VAL A 693 15.95 -35.99 43.88
CA VAL A 693 17.01 -35.01 44.14
C VAL A 693 18.24 -35.28 43.27
N ILE A 694 18.82 -34.25 42.66
CA ILE A 694 20.13 -34.31 42.00
C ILE A 694 21.10 -33.37 42.72
N GLN A 695 22.28 -33.89 43.07
CA GLN A 695 23.34 -33.19 43.78
C GLN A 695 24.68 -33.35 43.07
N PHE A 696 25.60 -32.43 43.35
CA PHE A 696 26.94 -32.44 42.77
C PHE A 696 28.00 -32.27 43.85
N ASN A 697 29.16 -32.88 43.64
CA ASN A 697 30.36 -32.70 44.44
C ASN A 697 31.47 -32.18 43.54
N LEU A 698 32.32 -31.29 44.04
CA LEU A 698 33.55 -30.89 43.37
C LEU A 698 34.74 -31.29 44.26
N ASN A 699 35.65 -32.11 43.74
CA ASN A 699 36.83 -32.60 44.46
C ASN A 699 36.50 -33.24 45.82
N GLY A 700 35.35 -33.90 45.91
CA GLY A 700 34.85 -34.56 47.13
C GLY A 700 34.05 -33.67 48.07
N SER A 701 34.01 -32.35 47.86
CA SER A 701 33.17 -31.42 48.64
C SER A 701 31.78 -31.30 48.02
N LEU A 702 30.73 -31.53 48.82
CA LEU A 702 29.34 -31.39 48.40
C LEU A 702 29.00 -29.93 48.11
N VAL A 703 28.42 -29.67 46.93
CA VAL A 703 27.91 -28.35 46.55
C VAL A 703 26.63 -28.07 47.33
N LYS A 704 26.56 -26.91 47.99
CA LYS A 704 25.35 -26.39 48.67
C LYS A 704 24.37 -25.90 47.60
N GLY A 705 23.70 -26.85 46.94
CA GLY A 705 22.69 -26.61 45.91
C GLY A 705 22.30 -27.92 45.25
N TYR A 706 21.01 -28.11 45.01
CA TYR A 706 20.46 -29.34 44.45
C TYR A 706 19.24 -29.03 43.59
N PHE A 707 18.95 -29.93 42.66
CA PHE A 707 17.68 -29.96 41.95
C PHE A 707 16.73 -30.88 42.71
N GLN A 708 15.48 -30.48 42.90
CA GLN A 708 14.43 -31.28 43.54
C GLN A 708 13.16 -31.24 42.70
N ASP A 709 12.21 -32.12 43.02
CA ASP A 709 10.85 -32.12 42.47
C ASP A 709 10.79 -32.23 40.93
N PHE A 710 11.78 -32.90 40.31
CA PHE A 710 11.76 -33.18 38.88
C PHE A 710 10.93 -34.43 38.56
N ASN A 711 10.41 -34.48 37.34
CA ASN A 711 9.63 -35.62 36.86
C ASN A 711 10.52 -36.88 36.72
N THR A 712 10.07 -37.98 37.30
CA THR A 712 10.76 -39.29 37.26
C THR A 712 10.27 -40.21 36.15
N THR A 713 9.37 -39.76 35.27
CA THR A 713 9.00 -40.51 34.05
C THR A 713 10.21 -40.69 33.15
N GLY A 714 10.25 -41.80 32.40
CA GLY A 714 11.39 -42.13 31.55
C GLY A 714 12.58 -42.69 32.33
N LEU A 715 13.75 -42.66 31.71
CA LEU A 715 15.00 -43.13 32.28
C LEU A 715 16.03 -42.00 32.31
N PHE A 716 16.85 -41.98 33.34
CA PHE A 716 17.99 -41.09 33.49
C PHE A 716 19.28 -41.74 33.04
N TYR A 717 20.17 -40.97 32.46
CA TYR A 717 21.51 -41.42 32.05
C TYR A 717 22.57 -40.35 32.35
N PRO A 718 23.83 -40.77 32.64
CA PRO A 718 24.93 -39.85 32.84
C PRO A 718 25.35 -39.23 31.51
N CYS A 719 25.49 -37.90 31.49
CA CYS A 719 25.83 -37.16 30.28
C CYS A 719 26.87 -36.07 30.58
N VAL A 720 27.72 -35.83 29.58
CA VAL A 720 28.69 -34.73 29.55
C VAL A 720 28.50 -33.95 28.25
N SER A 721 28.23 -32.65 28.35
CA SER A 721 28.28 -31.72 27.22
C SER A 721 29.60 -30.95 27.26
N MET A 722 30.25 -30.83 26.11
CA MET A 722 31.51 -30.09 26.01
C MET A 722 31.65 -29.38 24.66
N THR A 723 32.36 -28.26 24.66
CA THR A 723 32.76 -27.57 23.42
C THR A 723 34.06 -28.16 22.87
N ALA A 724 34.46 -27.75 21.67
CA ALA A 724 35.77 -28.10 21.13
C ALA A 724 36.91 -27.75 22.11
N ARG A 725 37.99 -28.56 22.10
CA ARG A 725 39.20 -28.39 22.94
C ARG A 725 38.97 -28.54 24.46
N ALA A 726 37.83 -29.07 24.85
CA ALA A 726 37.61 -29.63 26.18
C ALA A 726 37.78 -31.17 26.14
N SER A 727 38.35 -31.74 27.20
CA SER A 727 38.51 -33.19 27.36
C SER A 727 38.14 -33.60 28.78
N ALA A 728 37.34 -34.66 28.90
CA ALA A 728 36.94 -35.23 30.18
C ALA A 728 36.83 -36.76 30.10
N ARG A 729 37.04 -37.43 31.23
CA ARG A 729 36.87 -38.89 31.38
C ARG A 729 35.74 -39.19 32.36
N LEU A 730 34.80 -40.02 31.94
CA LEU A 730 33.77 -40.58 32.83
C LEU A 730 34.36 -41.75 33.63
N ALA A 731 34.17 -41.74 34.94
CA ALA A 731 34.44 -42.84 35.84
C ALA A 731 33.11 -43.35 36.42
N LEU A 732 32.74 -44.57 36.00
CA LEU A 732 31.42 -45.14 36.27
C LEU A 732 31.44 -46.13 37.46
N GLY A 733 32.63 -46.58 37.87
CA GLY A 733 32.84 -47.59 38.91
C GLY A 733 33.39 -48.91 38.38
N GLY A 734 33.72 -49.82 39.32
CA GLY A 734 34.23 -51.16 39.01
C GLY A 734 35.55 -51.15 38.22
N THR A 735 35.62 -51.99 37.19
CA THR A 735 36.76 -52.06 36.26
C THR A 735 36.76 -50.93 35.21
N HIS A 736 35.68 -50.14 35.13
CA HIS A 736 35.43 -49.14 34.08
C HIS A 736 35.61 -47.70 34.59
N GLY A 737 36.66 -47.49 35.37
CA GLY A 737 37.04 -46.20 35.95
C GLY A 737 36.92 -46.22 37.46
N ARG A 738 38.06 -46.13 38.15
CA ARG A 738 38.12 -46.09 39.61
C ARG A 738 37.63 -44.72 40.10
N LEU A 739 36.58 -44.74 40.90
CA LEU A 739 36.07 -43.54 41.59
C LEU A 739 37.13 -43.07 42.61
N ARG A 740 37.46 -41.77 42.58
CA ARG A 740 38.47 -41.16 43.46
C ARG A 740 37.90 -40.86 44.84
N HIS A 741 36.69 -40.31 44.89
CA HIS A 741 36.00 -39.97 46.13
C HIS A 741 34.95 -41.03 46.48
N GLY A 742 34.37 -41.67 45.47
CA GLY A 742 33.42 -42.77 45.65
C GLY A 742 32.01 -42.31 46.03
N PRO A 743 31.02 -43.22 45.96
CA PRO A 743 29.65 -42.89 46.32
C PRO A 743 29.52 -42.62 47.83
N PRO A 744 28.75 -41.61 48.25
CA PRO A 744 28.36 -41.44 49.65
C PRO A 744 27.54 -42.62 50.17
N ALA A 745 27.40 -42.72 51.50
CA ALA A 745 26.62 -43.80 52.11
C ALA A 745 25.19 -43.86 51.55
N GLY A 746 24.80 -45.06 51.08
CA GLY A 746 23.47 -45.31 50.50
C GLY A 746 23.37 -45.08 48.98
N TYR A 747 24.42 -44.63 48.30
CA TYR A 747 24.46 -44.51 46.84
C TYR A 747 25.22 -45.69 46.21
N ALA A 748 24.72 -46.18 45.07
CA ALA A 748 25.39 -47.19 44.27
C ALA A 748 26.18 -46.54 43.11
N PRO A 749 27.35 -47.07 42.70
CA PRO A 749 28.01 -46.63 41.49
C PRO A 749 27.16 -46.97 40.25
N ILE A 750 27.09 -46.06 39.28
CA ILE A 750 26.22 -46.22 38.10
C ILE A 750 26.52 -47.46 37.26
N ILE A 751 27.74 -48.00 37.34
CA ILE A 751 28.11 -49.24 36.63
C ILE A 751 27.24 -50.43 37.03
N ASP A 752 26.68 -50.45 38.25
CA ASP A 752 25.82 -51.54 38.73
C ASP A 752 24.46 -51.56 38.01
N ALA A 753 24.13 -50.53 37.23
CA ALA A 753 22.96 -50.49 36.35
C ALA A 753 23.14 -51.24 35.02
N ILE A 754 24.34 -51.79 34.76
CA ILE A 754 24.62 -52.50 33.50
C ILE A 754 23.78 -53.78 33.38
N GLN A 755 23.17 -54.01 32.21
CA GLN A 755 22.34 -55.18 32.00
C GLN A 755 23.16 -56.45 31.68
N PRO A 756 22.61 -57.66 31.94
CA PRO A 756 23.24 -58.91 31.52
C PRO A 756 23.47 -58.93 30.00
N ASN A 757 24.70 -59.25 29.57
CA ASN A 757 25.16 -59.26 28.17
C ASN A 757 25.34 -57.88 27.50
N GLN A 758 25.18 -56.77 28.23
CA GLN A 758 25.42 -55.44 27.70
C GLN A 758 26.91 -55.09 27.73
N ARG A 759 27.45 -54.60 26.60
CA ARG A 759 28.80 -54.01 26.55
C ARG A 759 28.73 -52.51 26.80
N LEU A 760 29.53 -52.02 27.75
CA LEU A 760 29.66 -50.59 28.03
C LEU A 760 30.31 -49.86 26.84
N ARG A 761 29.70 -48.77 26.40
CA ARG A 761 30.23 -47.87 25.35
C ARG A 761 29.81 -46.42 25.63
N LEU A 762 30.64 -45.49 25.16
CA LEU A 762 30.25 -44.08 25.05
C LEU A 762 29.61 -43.87 23.68
N GLU A 763 28.46 -43.22 23.67
CA GLU A 763 27.74 -42.87 22.44
C GLU A 763 27.35 -41.38 22.47
N PRO A 764 27.37 -40.70 21.31
CA PRO A 764 26.76 -39.39 21.19
C PRO A 764 25.27 -39.50 21.51
N VAL A 765 24.73 -38.57 22.29
CA VAL A 765 23.29 -38.54 22.60
C VAL A 765 22.48 -38.28 21.32
N PHE A 766 23.04 -37.50 20.40
CA PHE A 766 22.46 -37.23 19.09
C PHE A 766 23.51 -37.40 18.00
N SER A 767 23.17 -38.08 16.90
CA SER A 767 24.08 -38.30 15.76
C SER A 767 23.31 -38.40 14.46
N PHE A 768 23.82 -37.75 13.41
CA PHE A 768 23.34 -37.91 12.03
C PHE A 768 23.88 -39.18 11.33
N GLY A 769 24.66 -40.00 12.03
CA GLY A 769 25.42 -41.11 11.45
C GLY A 769 26.86 -40.71 11.09
N ARG A 770 27.44 -41.44 10.13
CA ARG A 770 28.82 -41.21 9.66
C ARG A 770 28.80 -40.32 8.42
N LEU A 771 28.77 -39.01 8.68
CA LEU A 771 28.74 -37.98 7.63
C LEU A 771 29.99 -38.04 6.73
N ASP A 772 31.14 -38.43 7.28
CA ASP A 772 32.40 -38.65 6.52
C ASP A 772 32.27 -39.74 5.45
N LYS A 773 31.32 -40.66 5.61
CA LYS A 773 31.05 -41.76 4.68
C LYS A 773 29.70 -41.62 3.97
N ALA A 774 29.02 -40.48 4.12
CA ALA A 774 27.65 -40.26 3.65
C ALA A 774 26.66 -41.36 4.12
N ILE A 775 26.90 -41.93 5.31
CA ILE A 775 25.99 -42.92 5.92
C ILE A 775 25.13 -42.20 6.94
N TYR A 776 23.86 -42.00 6.60
CA TYR A 776 22.88 -41.39 7.47
C TYR A 776 22.24 -42.43 8.39
N ALA A 777 22.12 -42.10 9.67
CA ALA A 777 21.36 -42.91 10.63
C ALA A 777 20.01 -42.24 10.91
N GLY A 778 18.94 -43.04 10.97
CA GLY A 778 17.67 -42.58 11.52
C GLY A 778 17.77 -42.32 13.04
N PRO A 779 16.68 -41.84 13.67
CA PRO A 779 16.63 -41.64 15.12
C PRO A 779 17.09 -42.90 15.85
N SER A 780 18.10 -42.78 16.70
CA SER A 780 18.62 -43.94 17.43
C SER A 780 17.54 -44.45 18.40
N ALA A 781 17.16 -45.73 18.30
CA ALA A 781 16.33 -46.43 19.28
C ALA A 781 17.13 -46.69 20.57
N SER A 782 17.53 -45.62 21.25
CA SER A 782 18.32 -45.67 22.49
C SER A 782 17.66 -44.75 23.53
N PRO A 783 17.09 -45.32 24.61
CA PRO A 783 17.26 -46.70 25.08
C PRO A 783 16.58 -47.72 24.15
N MET A 784 17.22 -48.89 23.99
CA MET A 784 16.59 -50.03 23.34
C MET A 784 15.44 -50.54 24.22
N PRO A 785 14.40 -51.21 23.70
CA PRO A 785 13.33 -51.79 24.53
C PRO A 785 13.84 -52.75 25.62
N SER A 786 15.01 -53.36 25.43
CA SER A 786 15.65 -54.19 26.44
C SER A 786 16.22 -53.37 27.61
N GLN A 787 16.58 -52.11 27.39
CA GLN A 787 17.21 -51.18 28.34
C GLN A 787 16.17 -50.44 29.19
N ASP A 788 15.37 -51.20 29.93
CA ASP A 788 14.31 -50.68 30.81
C ASP A 788 14.51 -51.16 32.26
N VAL A 789 13.80 -50.55 33.21
CA VAL A 789 13.79 -50.95 34.61
C VAL A 789 13.26 -52.37 34.73
N TYR A 790 14.06 -53.27 35.30
CA TYR A 790 13.63 -54.65 35.53
C TYR A 790 12.55 -54.70 36.61
N VAL A 791 11.33 -55.05 36.20
CA VAL A 791 10.18 -55.32 37.08
C VAL A 791 9.99 -56.84 37.14
N PRO A 792 10.37 -57.52 38.22
CA PRO A 792 10.07 -58.94 38.37
C PRO A 792 8.55 -59.15 38.34
N GLN A 793 8.09 -60.09 37.51
CA GLN A 793 6.71 -60.59 37.53
C GLN A 793 6.70 -61.95 38.25
N PRO A 794 6.67 -61.99 39.59
CA PRO A 794 6.54 -63.24 40.30
C PRO A 794 5.18 -63.87 39.95
N ILE A 795 5.19 -65.12 39.47
CA ILE A 795 3.96 -65.87 39.23
C ILE A 795 3.29 -66.10 40.59
N ASN A 796 2.13 -65.49 40.81
CA ASN A 796 1.41 -65.63 42.06
C ASN A 796 0.71 -67.01 42.11
N THR A 797 1.28 -67.93 42.88
CA THR A 797 0.75 -69.30 43.05
C THR A 797 -0.27 -69.41 44.19
N SER A 798 -0.66 -68.32 44.86
CA SER A 798 -1.57 -68.36 46.02
C SER A 798 -3.01 -68.83 45.71
N ASN A 799 -3.42 -68.83 44.44
CA ASN A 799 -4.73 -69.33 43.99
C ASN A 799 -4.72 -70.81 43.54
N LEU A 800 -3.59 -71.52 43.63
CA LEU A 800 -3.49 -72.93 43.27
C LEU A 800 -3.74 -73.80 44.51
N SER A 801 -4.97 -74.29 44.68
CA SER A 801 -5.24 -75.39 45.61
C SER A 801 -4.90 -76.72 44.95
N VAL A 802 -3.87 -77.41 45.44
CA VAL A 802 -3.56 -78.78 45.02
C VAL A 802 -4.54 -79.72 45.75
N SER A 803 -5.41 -80.39 44.99
CA SER A 803 -6.41 -81.36 45.49
C SER A 803 -5.80 -82.67 45.93
#